data_AF-A0A662Y9I0-F1
#
_entry.id   AF-A0A662Y9I0-F1
#
_cell.length_a   1.000
_cell.length_b   1.000
_cell.length_c   1.000
_cell.angle_alpha   90.00
_cell.angle_beta   90.00
_cell.angle_gamma   90.00
#
_symmetry.space_group_name_H-M   'P 1'
#
loop_
_entity.id
_entity.type
_entity.pdbx_description
1 polymer ?
#
loop_
_entity_poly.entity_id
_entity_poly.type
_entity_poly.pdbx_seq_one_letter_code
_entity_poly.pdbx_strand_id
1 'polypeptide(L)'
;MRVLSPRLWVSVLLAFASAASIGDAQTYDAIVVGSGPGGLVAAEYLSRDPTVSVLILEAGPKSLAATGGTDTPDYAQGRGLTKFDIPGEYDVTIYNSANEQYRVDWISDSYMWLGKLVGGCSSINAALYFRPPDSYVTQMQWPFPASQMVTKMNENEQLHGHTDRPSTDNQWYTQEGYNIVSKAFLAQGYSERTINDAASRNSKSKTFGHAPFTFKNGKRDTPANAFWGPMSTRSNVKLLTGAKVDYVLRASGGKATGVVYNGGSAQALLTSRGAVLMAAGALSTPKVLIQSGIGPSAQLNLLNGRSGFPGVTQAAGWVTNANLGRNLFDTNVVFASFSHPQMASFQYKNRPSWATNQYMNQGFTGPWTSSGPTLISYENYDVQGRTYQFQSTALTNGFGQFYGRSDAFTLALYVNNPESRAASGFDSAGNWKAFNEGDAYFGTARDLAAMQSYATKVVSAMVAQGSTFLSASGSDATTVSNWVASNDGFITHHFGGSCYASSNAGDSKRCADEKLRVLGMNNVFVADAAAMRDGTVNPYGFIMYIGREAADQVKSYVAANGGGGSTGSCSSLESGVNYIGNDVSNALSGTASGCCAICADANGCKAFTWTAYNGGTCWLKSGKGMTENQSGASSAVLQTSTSGCSTVEDNMDYTGKDVANKPSASADGCCSLCKATGGCGAFTWTDYSGGTCWLKSSKGSGVAKSGAKSAVVSGGTTSACTAIEEGVDYSGTDVGNALSSAAEGCCALCQSKTDCKAYTWTGYNGGTCWLKSSKGTSTPSIGARSAQLSSSSTATCTLVNNVDYYGNDLSSALSSSGAGCCDICRANTGCKAFTWTAQGGGTCWLKKLQGTSSPLAGAVSGII
;
A
#
# COMPACT_ATOMS: atom_id res chain seq x y z
N MET A 1 38.74 9.54 67.37
CA MET A 1 38.57 8.14 67.83
C MET A 1 38.28 7.27 66.62
N ARG A 2 38.81 6.04 66.64
CA ARG A 2 38.83 4.98 65.60
C ARG A 2 37.40 4.64 65.06
N VAL A 3 37.17 4.04 63.88
CA VAL A 3 37.56 2.68 63.43
C VAL A 3 37.49 2.52 61.89
N LEU A 4 38.29 1.58 61.37
CA LEU A 4 38.66 1.19 60.00
C LEU A 4 37.68 0.26 59.23
N SER A 5 37.66 0.40 57.88
CA SER A 5 37.70 -0.64 56.78
C SER A 5 36.56 -1.70 56.63
N PRO A 6 36.38 -2.45 55.50
CA PRO A 6 36.77 -2.30 54.08
C PRO A 6 35.56 -2.40 53.10
N ARG A 7 35.71 -2.05 51.82
CA ARG A 7 34.86 -2.62 50.75
C ARG A 7 35.72 -3.27 49.67
N LEU A 8 35.39 -4.54 49.45
CA LEU A 8 36.02 -5.50 48.54
C LEU A 8 36.05 -4.99 47.10
N TRP A 9 37.13 -5.33 46.42
CA TRP A 9 37.21 -5.41 44.97
C TRP A 9 36.30 -6.52 44.46
N VAL A 10 35.35 -6.18 43.59
CA VAL A 10 34.71 -7.15 42.70
C VAL A 10 35.05 -6.69 41.29
N SER A 11 35.95 -7.43 40.67
CA SER A 11 36.26 -7.36 39.24
C SER A 11 35.00 -7.71 38.45
N VAL A 12 34.33 -6.72 37.89
CA VAL A 12 33.31 -6.95 36.88
C VAL A 12 34.05 -7.29 35.58
N LEU A 13 33.98 -8.57 35.20
CA LEU A 13 34.36 -9.05 33.88
C LEU A 13 33.70 -8.16 32.82
N LEU A 14 34.52 -7.44 32.05
CA LEU A 14 34.11 -6.91 30.76
C LEU A 14 33.67 -8.10 29.91
N ALA A 15 32.35 -8.26 29.75
CA ALA A 15 31.82 -8.95 28.60
C ALA A 15 32.19 -8.09 27.39
N PHE A 16 33.29 -8.44 26.72
CA PHE A 16 33.53 -8.02 25.34
C PHE A 16 32.28 -8.42 24.57
N ALA A 17 31.47 -7.43 24.18
CA ALA A 17 30.45 -7.62 23.18
C ALA A 17 31.19 -8.13 21.94
N SER A 18 31.06 -9.43 21.70
CA SER A 18 31.47 -10.06 20.47
C SER A 18 30.89 -9.22 19.33
N ALA A 19 31.75 -8.63 18.52
CA ALA A 19 31.38 -8.09 17.24
C ALA A 19 30.51 -9.15 16.56
N ALA A 20 29.22 -8.86 16.42
CA ALA A 20 28.33 -9.72 15.69
C ALA A 20 28.97 -9.89 14.31
N SER A 21 29.30 -11.14 13.98
CA SER A 21 29.61 -11.56 12.62
C SER A 21 28.67 -10.86 11.65
N ILE A 22 29.22 -10.31 10.56
CA ILE A 22 28.48 -9.74 9.43
C ILE A 22 27.51 -10.84 8.95
N GLY A 23 26.28 -10.81 9.45
CA GLY A 23 25.20 -11.67 8.96
C GLY A 23 24.90 -11.26 7.53
N ASP A 24 24.59 -12.24 6.67
CA ASP A 24 24.22 -12.04 5.27
C ASP A 24 23.44 -10.75 5.07
N ALA A 25 23.95 -9.85 4.22
CA ALA A 25 23.28 -8.59 3.93
C ALA A 25 21.92 -8.88 3.27
N GLN A 26 20.84 -8.84 4.06
CA GLN A 26 19.49 -9.02 3.56
C GLN A 26 19.16 -7.91 2.55
N THR A 27 18.81 -8.32 1.34
CA THR A 27 18.31 -7.44 0.28
C THR A 27 16.78 -7.40 0.32
N TYR A 28 16.21 -6.27 -0.12
CA TYR A 28 14.76 -6.05 -0.14
C TYR A 28 14.28 -5.53 -1.50
N ASP A 29 13.08 -5.92 -1.92
CA ASP A 29 12.44 -5.37 -3.12
C ASP A 29 11.88 -3.97 -2.86
N ALA A 30 11.48 -3.69 -1.62
CA ALA A 30 11.03 -2.37 -1.20
C ALA A 30 11.67 -1.96 0.13
N ILE A 31 12.34 -0.81 0.14
CA ILE A 31 12.76 -0.13 1.38
C ILE A 31 11.88 1.10 1.55
N VAL A 32 11.08 1.12 2.61
CA VAL A 32 10.22 2.23 3.01
C VAL A 32 10.94 3.06 4.07
N VAL A 33 11.26 4.30 3.73
CA VAL A 33 11.95 5.26 4.61
C VAL A 33 10.90 6.09 5.34
N GLY A 34 10.65 5.77 6.61
CA GLY A 34 9.63 6.39 7.46
C GLY A 34 8.34 5.57 7.53
N SER A 35 7.80 5.43 8.75
CA SER A 35 6.58 4.66 9.01
C SER A 35 5.36 5.54 9.30
N GLY A 36 5.33 6.74 8.71
CA GLY A 36 4.15 7.60 8.71
C GLY A 36 2.96 6.98 7.95
N PRO A 37 1.84 7.71 7.81
CA PRO A 37 0.62 7.17 7.21
C PRO A 37 0.83 6.57 5.82
N GLY A 38 1.52 7.29 4.93
CA GLY A 38 1.78 6.81 3.58
C GLY A 38 2.76 5.63 3.55
N GLY A 39 3.78 5.62 4.42
CA GLY A 39 4.77 4.54 4.50
C GLY A 39 4.18 3.21 4.96
N LEU A 40 3.39 3.20 6.03
CA LEU A 40 2.73 1.98 6.53
C LEU A 40 1.66 1.47 5.57
N VAL A 41 0.90 2.36 4.94
CA VAL A 41 -0.06 1.95 3.90
C VAL A 41 0.68 1.35 2.71
N ALA A 42 1.76 1.97 2.23
CA ALA A 42 2.49 1.45 1.08
C ALA A 42 3.08 0.06 1.37
N ALA A 43 3.68 -0.12 2.56
CA ALA A 43 4.22 -1.40 3.00
C ALA A 43 3.13 -2.49 3.08
N GLU A 44 1.95 -2.16 3.60
CA GLU A 44 0.83 -3.10 3.72
C GLU A 44 0.39 -3.63 2.36
N TYR A 45 0.25 -2.77 1.34
CA TYR A 45 -0.18 -3.23 0.02
C TYR A 45 0.92 -3.94 -0.77
N LEU A 46 2.19 -3.52 -0.64
CA LEU A 46 3.32 -4.20 -1.28
C LEU A 46 3.50 -5.61 -0.74
N SER A 47 3.43 -5.77 0.59
CA SER A 47 3.71 -7.05 1.24
C SER A 47 2.63 -8.11 1.11
N ARG A 48 1.43 -7.75 0.59
CA ARG A 48 0.41 -8.74 0.23
C ARG A 48 0.87 -9.70 -0.85
N ASP A 49 1.83 -9.28 -1.68
CA ASP A 49 2.55 -10.17 -2.56
C ASP A 49 3.70 -10.82 -1.78
N PRO A 50 3.64 -12.13 -1.47
CA PRO A 50 4.66 -12.80 -0.68
C PRO A 50 6.02 -12.84 -1.39
N THR A 51 6.08 -12.56 -2.70
CA THR A 51 7.32 -12.48 -3.48
C THR A 51 8.03 -11.13 -3.35
N VAL A 52 7.38 -10.13 -2.74
CA VAL A 52 7.95 -8.79 -2.53
C VAL A 52 8.42 -8.68 -1.10
N SER A 53 9.73 -8.57 -0.91
CA SER A 53 10.36 -8.35 0.40
C SER A 53 10.36 -6.87 0.77
N VAL A 54 9.84 -6.53 1.96
CA VAL A 54 9.62 -5.14 2.41
C VAL A 54 10.36 -4.87 3.72
N LEU A 55 11.20 -3.83 3.73
CA LEU A 55 11.82 -3.27 4.94
C LEU A 55 11.27 -1.88 5.22
N ILE A 56 10.79 -1.64 6.43
CA ILE A 56 10.35 -0.35 6.93
C ILE A 56 11.36 0.16 7.95
N LEU A 57 11.89 1.36 7.73
CA LEU A 57 12.85 2.01 8.62
C LEU A 57 12.19 3.22 9.29
N GLU A 58 12.09 3.20 10.61
CA GLU A 58 11.53 4.28 11.43
C GLU A 58 12.59 4.80 12.40
N ALA A 59 12.79 6.13 12.41
CA ALA A 59 13.75 6.77 13.30
C ALA A 59 13.31 6.70 14.77
N GLY A 60 12.01 6.79 15.01
CA GLY A 60 11.43 6.80 16.34
C GLY A 60 11.16 5.42 16.96
N PRO A 61 10.70 5.41 18.21
CA PRO A 61 10.27 4.20 18.91
C PRO A 61 8.88 3.73 18.42
N LYS A 62 8.48 2.56 18.92
CA LYS A 62 7.10 2.07 18.82
C LYS A 62 6.11 3.01 19.53
N SER A 63 4.89 3.09 19.02
CA SER A 63 3.85 4.02 19.47
C SER A 63 2.71 3.28 20.17
N LEU A 64 1.67 2.90 19.43
CA LEU A 64 0.47 2.22 19.90
C LEU A 64 0.79 0.81 20.40
N ALA A 65 -0.07 0.26 21.26
CA ALA A 65 0.08 -1.09 21.79
C ALA A 65 0.20 -2.16 20.69
N ALA A 66 -0.52 -2.00 19.58
CA ALA A 66 -0.46 -2.89 18.41
C ALA A 66 0.93 -2.94 17.73
N THR A 67 1.76 -1.91 17.91
CA THR A 67 3.15 -1.90 17.44
C THR A 67 4.13 -2.48 18.48
N GLY A 68 3.65 -2.82 19.67
CA GLY A 68 4.44 -3.20 20.83
C GLY A 68 4.98 -1.99 21.62
N GLY A 69 4.33 -0.83 21.52
CA GLY A 69 4.64 0.31 22.37
C GLY A 69 4.23 0.06 23.83
N THR A 70 4.91 0.75 24.76
CA THR A 70 4.75 0.51 26.21
C THR A 70 4.53 1.78 27.03
N ASP A 71 4.61 2.97 26.43
CA ASP A 71 4.44 4.24 27.13
C ASP A 71 2.97 4.46 27.53
N THR A 72 2.67 4.12 28.78
CA THR A 72 1.31 3.99 29.31
C THR A 72 1.09 5.02 30.42
N PRO A 73 0.01 5.83 30.39
CA PRO A 73 -0.29 6.73 31.49
C PRO A 73 -0.74 5.95 32.74
N ASP A 74 -0.52 6.51 33.93
CA ASP A 74 -0.72 5.84 35.21
C ASP A 74 -2.12 5.20 35.39
N TYR A 75 -3.17 5.89 34.94
CA TYR A 75 -4.55 5.39 35.04
C TYR A 75 -4.89 4.26 34.03
N ALA A 76 -3.99 3.98 33.09
CA ALA A 76 -4.13 2.94 32.06
C ALA A 76 -3.17 1.74 32.27
N GLN A 77 -2.39 1.74 33.35
CA GLN A 77 -1.43 0.66 33.62
C GLN A 77 -2.09 -0.71 33.66
N GLY A 78 -1.47 -1.70 33.02
CA GLY A 78 -1.99 -3.07 32.92
C GLY A 78 -3.21 -3.24 32.00
N ARG A 79 -3.67 -2.19 31.30
CA ARG A 79 -4.83 -2.26 30.38
C ARG A 79 -4.47 -2.58 28.93
N GLY A 80 -3.19 -2.73 28.61
CA GLY A 80 -2.73 -2.97 27.24
C GLY A 80 -2.98 -1.77 26.31
N LEU A 81 -2.91 -0.55 26.84
CA LEU A 81 -3.06 0.70 26.10
C LEU A 81 -1.86 1.59 26.38
N THR A 82 -1.33 2.22 25.34
CA THR A 82 -0.38 3.32 25.46
C THR A 82 -1.12 4.65 25.47
N LYS A 83 -0.43 5.75 25.80
CA LYS A 83 -1.01 7.10 25.65
C LYS A 83 -1.46 7.38 24.21
N PHE A 84 -0.83 6.78 23.21
CA PHE A 84 -1.16 6.99 21.79
C PHE A 84 -2.46 6.30 21.38
N ASP A 85 -2.87 5.23 22.08
CA ASP A 85 -4.14 4.54 21.85
C ASP A 85 -5.34 5.34 22.36
N ILE A 86 -5.11 6.27 23.29
CA ILE A 86 -6.16 6.98 24.04
C ILE A 86 -6.41 8.36 23.42
N PRO A 87 -7.61 8.63 22.84
CA PRO A 87 -7.90 9.90 22.18
C PRO A 87 -7.66 11.15 23.03
N GLY A 88 -8.13 11.13 24.29
CA GLY A 88 -8.02 12.26 25.22
C GLY A 88 -6.59 12.60 25.67
N GLU A 89 -5.61 11.74 25.40
CA GLU A 89 -4.20 12.01 25.70
C GLU A 89 -3.51 12.91 24.68
N TYR A 90 -4.19 13.28 23.58
CA TYR A 90 -3.65 14.14 22.52
C TYR A 90 -2.99 15.41 23.07
N ASP A 91 -3.75 16.26 23.78
CA ASP A 91 -3.31 17.58 24.27
C ASP A 91 -2.32 17.47 25.46
N VAL A 92 -2.22 16.27 26.07
CA VAL A 92 -1.24 15.98 27.15
C VAL A 92 0.09 15.48 26.57
N THR A 93 0.03 14.83 25.41
CA THR A 93 1.19 14.21 24.76
C THR A 93 1.99 15.24 23.98
N ILE A 94 1.32 16.05 23.17
CA ILE A 94 1.97 17.07 22.35
C ILE A 94 2.27 18.34 23.15
N TYR A 95 3.23 19.13 22.68
CA TYR A 95 3.70 20.35 23.37
C TYR A 95 4.18 20.12 24.80
N ASN A 96 4.66 18.90 25.09
CA ASN A 96 5.15 18.49 26.40
C ASN A 96 6.63 18.06 26.29
N SER A 97 7.53 18.75 26.99
CA SER A 97 8.97 18.46 26.93
C SER A 97 9.34 17.05 27.43
N ALA A 98 8.50 16.42 28.27
CA ALA A 98 8.69 15.03 28.71
C ALA A 98 8.51 14.00 27.58
N ASN A 99 7.96 14.41 26.43
CA ASN A 99 7.65 13.55 25.30
C ASN A 99 8.50 13.90 24.05
N GLU A 100 9.62 14.62 24.21
CA GLU A 100 10.46 15.07 23.09
C GLU A 100 11.06 13.93 22.26
N GLN A 101 11.22 12.72 22.81
CA GLN A 101 11.64 11.55 22.03
C GLN A 101 10.70 11.21 20.86
N TYR A 102 9.43 11.65 20.91
CA TYR A 102 8.42 11.36 19.89
C TYR A 102 8.31 12.43 18.80
N ARG A 103 9.10 13.51 18.88
CA ARG A 103 9.15 14.53 17.82
C ARG A 103 10.46 14.48 17.04
N VAL A 104 10.39 14.98 15.80
CA VAL A 104 11.58 15.29 15.00
C VAL A 104 12.43 16.35 15.73
N ASP A 105 13.73 16.08 15.80
CA ASP A 105 14.73 16.88 16.54
C ASP A 105 15.87 17.39 15.65
N TRP A 106 15.80 17.16 14.34
CA TRP A 106 16.81 17.61 13.35
C TRP A 106 16.38 18.83 12.52
N ILE A 107 15.30 19.51 12.91
CA ILE A 107 14.88 20.81 12.33
C ILE A 107 15.32 21.89 13.31
N SER A 108 16.12 22.84 12.82
CA SER A 108 16.90 23.74 13.70
C SER A 108 16.33 25.15 13.86
N ASP A 109 15.38 25.55 13.01
CA ASP A 109 14.75 26.88 12.95
C ASP A 109 13.32 26.91 13.49
N SER A 110 12.76 25.76 13.86
CA SER A 110 11.37 25.68 14.30
C SER A 110 11.17 24.56 15.31
N TYR A 111 10.42 24.86 16.37
CA TYR A 111 10.02 23.88 17.37
C TYR A 111 8.67 23.27 16.98
N MET A 112 8.67 22.02 16.53
CA MET A 112 7.52 21.39 15.86
C MET A 112 7.27 19.98 16.38
N TRP A 113 6.01 19.57 16.37
CA TRP A 113 5.55 18.25 16.81
C TRP A 113 5.25 17.34 15.61
N LEU A 114 6.24 17.20 14.72
CA LEU A 114 6.22 16.16 13.69
C LEU A 114 6.63 14.82 14.29
N GLY A 115 5.82 13.79 14.06
CA GLY A 115 5.99 12.49 14.72
C GLY A 115 7.26 11.76 14.30
N LYS A 116 8.10 11.44 15.27
CA LYS A 116 9.25 10.54 15.21
C LYS A 116 8.93 9.30 16.05
N LEU A 117 8.09 8.43 15.51
CA LEU A 117 7.58 7.20 16.11
C LEU A 117 6.80 6.38 15.08
N VAL A 118 6.54 5.10 15.34
CA VAL A 118 5.76 4.27 14.42
C VAL A 118 4.36 4.87 14.18
N GLY A 119 3.97 5.03 12.91
CA GLY A 119 2.74 5.75 12.51
C GLY A 119 2.93 7.26 12.29
N GLY A 120 4.08 7.82 12.64
CA GLY A 120 4.41 9.24 12.49
C GLY A 120 3.38 10.15 13.15
N CYS A 121 3.06 11.27 12.50
CA CYS A 121 2.08 12.24 13.01
C CYS A 121 0.70 11.64 13.28
N SER A 122 0.27 10.56 12.61
CA SER A 122 -1.05 9.98 12.87
C SER A 122 -1.21 9.41 14.28
N SER A 123 -0.11 8.98 14.89
CA SER A 123 -0.10 8.44 16.26
C SER A 123 -0.17 9.54 17.33
N ILE A 124 0.09 10.81 16.98
CA ILE A 124 0.16 11.93 17.92
C ILE A 124 -0.70 13.14 17.56
N ASN A 125 -1.33 13.18 16.37
CA ASN A 125 -2.17 14.31 15.95
C ASN A 125 -3.57 14.25 16.58
N ALA A 126 -4.42 15.23 16.26
CA ALA A 126 -5.82 15.27 16.71
C ALA A 126 -6.71 14.16 16.11
N ALA A 127 -6.16 13.24 15.32
CA ALA A 127 -6.86 12.12 14.67
C ALA A 127 -7.98 12.51 13.70
N LEU A 128 -8.05 13.78 13.30
CA LEU A 128 -9.02 14.22 12.31
C LEU A 128 -8.74 13.57 10.96
N TYR A 129 -9.79 13.02 10.34
CA TYR A 129 -9.71 12.27 9.09
C TYR A 129 -10.64 12.90 8.05
N PHE A 130 -10.06 13.45 6.98
CA PHE A 130 -10.82 14.11 5.93
C PHE A 130 -10.60 13.46 4.57
N ARG A 131 -11.69 13.45 3.79
CA ARG A 131 -11.64 13.24 2.34
C ARG A 131 -11.55 14.59 1.62
N PRO A 132 -10.61 14.77 0.68
CA PRO A 132 -10.62 15.94 -0.20
C PRO A 132 -11.85 15.89 -1.15
N PRO A 133 -12.29 17.02 -1.72
CA PRO A 133 -13.26 17.02 -2.80
C PRO A 133 -12.68 16.34 -4.05
N ASP A 134 -13.53 15.84 -4.95
CA ASP A 134 -13.08 15.26 -6.22
C ASP A 134 -12.38 16.31 -7.10
N SER A 135 -12.80 17.57 -7.02
CA SER A 135 -12.17 18.70 -7.74
C SER A 135 -10.72 18.95 -7.32
N TYR A 136 -10.29 18.45 -6.15
CA TYR A 136 -8.92 18.57 -5.66
C TYR A 136 -7.89 18.05 -6.65
N VAL A 137 -8.14 16.87 -7.25
CA VAL A 137 -7.17 16.24 -8.16
C VAL A 137 -6.91 17.12 -9.37
N THR A 138 -7.95 17.77 -9.91
CA THR A 138 -7.83 18.68 -11.05
C THR A 138 -7.16 19.99 -10.64
N GLN A 139 -7.57 20.58 -9.51
CA GLN A 139 -7.00 21.83 -8.99
C GLN A 139 -5.48 21.72 -8.76
N MET A 140 -5.01 20.53 -8.35
CA MET A 140 -3.60 20.28 -8.07
C MET A 140 -2.82 19.69 -9.22
N GLN A 141 -3.46 19.44 -10.35
CA GLN A 141 -2.87 18.66 -11.45
C GLN A 141 -2.31 17.33 -10.94
N TRP A 142 -3.03 16.67 -10.04
CA TRP A 142 -2.65 15.38 -9.48
C TRP A 142 -2.57 14.32 -10.61
N PRO A 143 -1.58 13.40 -10.60
CA PRO A 143 -1.41 12.42 -11.67
C PRO A 143 -2.58 11.47 -11.92
N PHE A 144 -3.42 11.26 -10.92
CA PHE A 144 -4.44 10.21 -10.91
C PHE A 144 -5.86 10.80 -10.84
N PRO A 145 -6.85 10.15 -11.49
CA PRO A 145 -8.23 10.66 -11.50
C PRO A 145 -8.90 10.53 -10.13
N ALA A 146 -9.91 11.37 -9.88
CA ALA A 146 -10.64 11.39 -8.60
C ALA A 146 -11.33 10.05 -8.30
N SER A 147 -11.81 9.34 -9.32
CA SER A 147 -12.40 8.00 -9.15
C SER A 147 -11.42 6.99 -8.57
N GLN A 148 -10.14 7.06 -8.96
CA GLN A 148 -9.10 6.21 -8.41
C GLN A 148 -8.76 6.59 -6.97
N MET A 149 -8.69 7.89 -6.67
CA MET A 149 -8.53 8.40 -5.30
C MET A 149 -9.63 7.88 -4.39
N VAL A 150 -10.90 8.03 -4.78
CA VAL A 150 -12.05 7.57 -3.99
C VAL A 150 -12.01 6.06 -3.78
N THR A 151 -11.77 5.27 -4.83
CA THR A 151 -11.67 3.80 -4.73
C THR A 151 -10.60 3.39 -3.72
N LYS A 152 -9.40 3.99 -3.79
CA LYS A 152 -8.28 3.65 -2.90
C LYS A 152 -8.47 4.14 -1.47
N MET A 153 -9.14 5.27 -1.26
CA MET A 153 -9.55 5.69 0.08
C MET A 153 -10.60 4.72 0.66
N ASN A 154 -11.56 4.25 -0.13
CA ASN A 154 -12.51 3.22 0.30
C ASN A 154 -11.79 1.92 0.68
N GLU A 155 -10.79 1.47 -0.09
CA GLU A 155 -9.97 0.30 0.25
C GLU A 155 -9.26 0.46 1.60
N ASN A 156 -8.66 1.63 1.85
CA ASN A 156 -7.98 1.93 3.10
C ASN A 156 -8.95 1.91 4.30
N GLU A 157 -10.13 2.48 4.14
CA GLU A 157 -11.17 2.56 5.19
C GLU A 157 -11.83 1.20 5.51
N GLN A 158 -11.60 0.16 4.71
CA GLN A 158 -11.95 -1.20 5.11
C GLN A 158 -11.06 -1.72 6.25
N LEU A 159 -9.86 -1.13 6.43
CA LEU A 159 -8.87 -1.56 7.42
C LEU A 159 -8.93 -0.73 8.71
N HIS A 160 -9.13 0.59 8.61
CA HIS A 160 -9.20 1.49 9.76
C HIS A 160 -10.62 2.02 10.00
N GLY A 161 -10.95 2.34 11.24
CA GLY A 161 -12.20 3.00 11.59
C GLY A 161 -12.19 4.49 11.23
N HIS A 162 -13.36 5.00 10.85
CA HIS A 162 -13.65 6.42 10.82
C HIS A 162 -15.03 6.68 11.44
N THR A 163 -15.16 7.73 12.24
CA THR A 163 -16.43 8.05 12.94
C THR A 163 -16.49 9.52 13.34
N ASP A 164 -17.70 10.09 13.38
CA ASP A 164 -17.98 11.37 14.03
C ASP A 164 -18.49 11.20 15.48
N ARG A 165 -18.76 9.96 15.89
CA ARG A 165 -19.20 9.54 17.24
C ARG A 165 -18.18 8.56 17.80
N PRO A 166 -17.12 9.05 18.43
CA PRO A 166 -16.01 8.18 18.81
C PRO A 166 -16.26 7.36 20.08
N SER A 167 -17.20 7.80 20.92
CA SER A 167 -17.64 7.06 22.10
C SER A 167 -18.43 5.81 21.72
N THR A 168 -18.20 4.70 22.43
CA THR A 168 -18.81 3.39 22.12
C THR A 168 -20.32 3.32 22.39
N ASP A 169 -20.86 4.26 23.17
CA ASP A 169 -22.30 4.48 23.38
C ASP A 169 -22.97 5.28 22.25
N ASN A 170 -22.22 5.58 21.19
CA ASN A 170 -22.67 6.32 20.02
C ASN A 170 -23.18 7.74 20.35
N GLN A 171 -22.65 8.37 21.40
CA GLN A 171 -22.95 9.74 21.79
C GLN A 171 -21.85 10.73 21.39
N TRP A 172 -22.25 11.98 21.21
CA TRP A 172 -21.33 13.12 21.17
C TRP A 172 -21.20 13.75 22.55
N TYR A 173 -19.96 13.96 22.98
CA TYR A 173 -19.64 14.61 24.26
C TYR A 173 -19.12 16.04 24.03
N THR A 174 -19.13 16.86 25.09
CA THR A 174 -18.61 18.24 25.12
C THR A 174 -19.19 19.13 24.00
N GLN A 175 -20.50 19.09 23.82
CA GLN A 175 -21.22 19.71 22.70
C GLN A 175 -21.56 21.19 22.90
N GLU A 176 -21.17 21.81 24.01
CA GLU A 176 -21.44 23.21 24.33
C GLU A 176 -20.91 24.13 23.22
N GLY A 177 -19.63 23.96 22.85
CA GLY A 177 -19.00 24.69 21.74
C GLY A 177 -19.68 24.40 20.39
N TYR A 178 -20.10 23.15 20.15
CA TYR A 178 -20.84 22.78 18.93
C TYR A 178 -22.15 23.56 18.81
N ASN A 179 -22.94 23.60 19.89
CA ASN A 179 -24.24 24.26 19.93
C ASN A 179 -24.13 25.78 19.74
N ILE A 180 -23.11 26.41 20.33
CA ILE A 180 -22.88 27.85 20.20
C ILE A 180 -22.47 28.19 18.77
N VAL A 181 -21.50 27.45 18.22
CA VAL A 181 -20.92 27.75 16.89
C VAL A 181 -21.88 27.41 15.76
N SER A 182 -22.61 26.28 15.84
CA SER A 182 -23.60 25.90 14.84
C SER A 182 -24.70 26.96 14.71
N LYS A 183 -25.17 27.53 15.83
CA LYS A 183 -26.16 28.62 15.82
C LYS A 183 -25.65 29.87 15.07
N ALA A 184 -24.39 30.24 15.27
CA ALA A 184 -23.75 31.34 14.54
C ALA A 184 -23.65 31.05 13.05
N PHE A 185 -23.22 29.85 12.66
CA PHE A 185 -23.10 29.48 11.25
C PHE A 185 -24.46 29.33 10.55
N LEU A 186 -25.47 28.78 11.20
CA LEU A 186 -26.85 28.73 10.69
C LEU A 186 -27.38 30.14 10.40
N ALA A 187 -27.14 31.11 11.29
CA ALA A 187 -27.52 32.50 11.07
C ALA A 187 -26.81 33.16 9.87
N GLN A 188 -25.67 32.62 9.44
CA GLN A 188 -24.91 33.07 8.25
C GLN A 188 -25.27 32.27 6.97
N GLY A 189 -26.29 31.41 7.04
CA GLY A 189 -26.77 30.59 5.94
C GLY A 189 -25.91 29.35 5.67
N TYR A 190 -25.17 28.86 6.67
CA TYR A 190 -24.51 27.57 6.56
C TYR A 190 -25.50 26.42 6.76
N SER A 191 -25.19 25.24 6.23
CA SER A 191 -25.96 24.01 6.44
C SER A 191 -25.16 22.94 7.17
N GLU A 192 -25.80 22.24 8.10
CA GLU A 192 -25.23 21.07 8.76
C GLU A 192 -25.15 19.87 7.79
N ARG A 193 -24.01 19.17 7.78
CA ARG A 193 -23.67 18.09 6.86
C ARG A 193 -22.76 17.07 7.54
N THR A 194 -22.78 15.82 7.06
CA THR A 194 -21.75 14.83 7.40
C THR A 194 -20.48 15.12 6.58
N ILE A 195 -19.41 15.56 7.24
CA ILE A 195 -18.23 16.17 6.60
C ILE A 195 -17.62 15.34 5.46
N ASN A 196 -17.52 14.02 5.62
CA ASN A 196 -16.90 13.13 4.64
C ASN A 196 -17.88 12.46 3.67
N ASP A 197 -19.19 12.71 3.81
CA ASP A 197 -20.18 12.23 2.84
C ASP A 197 -19.86 12.76 1.44
N ALA A 198 -20.14 11.96 0.41
CA ALA A 198 -19.75 12.26 -0.97
C ALA A 198 -20.38 13.55 -1.49
N ALA A 199 -21.66 13.80 -1.19
CA ALA A 199 -22.33 15.04 -1.62
C ALA A 199 -21.78 16.23 -0.83
N SER A 200 -21.57 16.05 0.47
CA SER A 200 -21.09 17.10 1.38
C SER A 200 -19.65 17.52 1.06
N ARG A 201 -18.73 16.57 0.89
CA ARG A 201 -17.32 16.87 0.59
C ARG A 201 -17.12 17.47 -0.81
N ASN A 202 -18.05 17.27 -1.73
CA ASN A 202 -18.02 17.88 -3.07
C ASN A 202 -18.78 19.21 -3.14
N SER A 203 -19.48 19.61 -2.08
CA SER A 203 -20.21 20.87 -1.96
C SER A 203 -19.97 21.51 -0.58
N LYS A 204 -18.70 21.78 -0.28
CA LYS A 204 -18.26 22.17 1.08
C LYS A 204 -18.58 23.62 1.47
N SER A 205 -18.75 24.55 0.53
CA SER A 205 -18.88 25.97 0.90
C SER A 205 -20.15 26.20 1.72
N LYS A 206 -20.03 26.95 2.82
CA LYS A 206 -21.10 27.20 3.80
C LYS A 206 -21.68 25.90 4.38
N THR A 207 -20.81 24.97 4.76
CA THR A 207 -21.22 23.75 5.48
C THR A 207 -20.52 23.65 6.84
N PHE A 208 -21.16 22.99 7.79
CA PHE A 208 -20.54 22.57 9.04
C PHE A 208 -21.03 21.18 9.46
N GLY A 209 -20.38 20.56 10.42
CA GLY A 209 -20.81 19.30 11.00
C GLY A 209 -19.83 18.80 12.06
N HIS A 210 -20.13 17.65 12.64
CA HIS A 210 -19.25 17.02 13.62
C HIS A 210 -17.89 16.63 13.04
N ALA A 211 -16.87 16.72 13.89
CA ALA A 211 -15.51 16.38 13.53
C ALA A 211 -15.37 14.88 13.17
N PRO A 212 -14.87 14.54 11.97
CA PRO A 212 -14.60 13.16 11.60
C PRO A 212 -13.24 12.72 12.12
N PHE A 213 -13.19 11.59 12.82
CA PHE A 213 -11.98 11.02 13.42
C PHE A 213 -11.63 9.65 12.86
N THR A 214 -10.35 9.30 12.92
CA THR A 214 -9.84 7.93 12.70
C THR A 214 -9.90 7.10 13.99
N PHE A 215 -11.07 7.05 14.62
CA PHE A 215 -11.30 6.34 15.87
C PHE A 215 -12.16 5.08 15.65
N LYS A 216 -11.88 4.03 16.43
CA LYS A 216 -12.61 2.77 16.41
C LYS A 216 -12.75 2.24 17.83
N ASN A 217 -13.96 1.91 18.25
CA ASN A 217 -14.26 1.37 19.58
C ASN A 217 -13.68 2.23 20.72
N GLY A 218 -13.82 3.56 20.64
CA GLY A 218 -13.31 4.51 21.64
C GLY A 218 -11.78 4.68 21.66
N LYS A 219 -11.05 4.13 20.68
CA LYS A 219 -9.58 4.18 20.63
C LYS A 219 -9.09 4.82 19.33
N ARG A 220 -7.85 5.30 19.37
CA ARG A 220 -7.14 5.74 18.18
C ARG A 220 -6.92 4.57 17.22
N ASP A 221 -7.31 4.71 15.97
CA ASP A 221 -7.14 3.68 14.94
C ASP A 221 -6.38 4.22 13.73
N THR A 222 -5.06 4.27 13.83
CA THR A 222 -4.14 4.77 12.78
C THR A 222 -3.59 3.63 11.92
N PRO A 223 -2.82 3.91 10.83
CA PRO A 223 -2.02 2.91 10.16
C PRO A 223 -1.13 2.05 11.06
N ALA A 224 -0.63 2.58 12.19
CA ALA A 224 0.16 1.82 13.15
C ALA A 224 -0.66 0.73 13.87
N ASN A 225 -1.98 0.87 13.96
CA ASN A 225 -2.89 -0.17 14.44
C ASN A 225 -3.48 -0.99 13.29
N ALA A 226 -4.20 -0.31 12.38
CA ALA A 226 -5.02 -0.94 11.34
C ALA A 226 -4.22 -1.65 10.24
N PHE A 227 -2.99 -1.19 9.93
CA PHE A 227 -2.19 -1.71 8.82
C PHE A 227 -1.02 -2.53 9.34
N TRP A 228 -0.23 -1.99 10.27
CA TRP A 228 0.89 -2.73 10.87
C TRP A 228 0.44 -3.98 11.63
N GLY A 229 -0.65 -3.92 12.41
CA GLY A 229 -1.13 -5.05 13.21
C GLY A 229 -1.26 -6.34 12.38
N PRO A 230 -2.09 -6.36 11.32
CA PRO A 230 -2.19 -7.51 10.41
C PRO A 230 -0.91 -7.79 9.63
N MET A 231 -0.24 -6.76 9.08
CA MET A 231 0.97 -6.89 8.26
C MET A 231 2.13 -7.56 9.00
N SER A 232 2.25 -7.33 10.30
CA SER A 232 3.35 -7.81 11.14
C SER A 232 3.45 -9.34 11.23
N THR A 233 2.39 -10.05 10.85
CA THR A 233 2.36 -11.53 10.81
C THR A 233 3.00 -12.12 9.56
N ARG A 234 3.29 -11.30 8.54
CA ARG A 234 3.84 -11.75 7.26
C ARG A 234 5.36 -11.88 7.35
N SER A 235 5.90 -12.97 6.82
CA SER A 235 7.35 -13.25 6.87
C SER A 235 8.19 -12.38 5.94
N ASN A 236 7.57 -11.77 4.91
CA ASN A 236 8.23 -10.91 3.92
C ASN A 236 8.28 -9.42 4.34
N VAL A 237 7.88 -9.07 5.57
CA VAL A 237 7.92 -7.69 6.08
C VAL A 237 8.76 -7.60 7.34
N LYS A 238 9.57 -6.54 7.41
CA LYS A 238 10.35 -6.21 8.60
C LYS A 238 10.20 -4.73 8.93
N LEU A 239 9.94 -4.40 10.19
CA LEU A 239 9.99 -3.04 10.72
C LEU A 239 11.18 -2.90 11.66
N LEU A 240 12.04 -1.93 11.39
CA LEU A 240 13.13 -1.53 12.27
C LEU A 240 12.86 -0.14 12.82
N THR A 241 12.75 -0.05 14.15
CA THR A 241 12.65 1.22 14.89
C THR A 241 14.02 1.67 15.37
N GLY A 242 14.18 2.96 15.69
CA GLY A 242 15.51 3.52 16.01
C GLY A 242 16.46 3.48 14.81
N ALA A 243 15.92 3.44 13.60
CA ALA A 243 16.64 3.35 12.33
C ALA A 243 16.45 4.65 11.54
N LYS A 244 17.24 5.67 11.88
CA LYS A 244 17.20 6.98 11.21
C LYS A 244 17.98 6.90 9.90
N VAL A 245 17.27 6.93 8.77
CA VAL A 245 17.91 6.96 7.44
C VAL A 245 18.63 8.28 7.22
N ASP A 246 19.90 8.20 6.83
CA ASP A 246 20.75 9.36 6.58
C ASP A 246 20.72 9.74 5.10
N TYR A 247 20.91 8.75 4.21
CA TYR A 247 20.92 8.92 2.76
C TYR A 247 20.67 7.60 1.99
N VAL A 248 20.32 7.73 0.71
CA VAL A 248 20.10 6.66 -0.26
C VAL A 248 21.42 6.32 -0.96
N LEU A 249 21.74 5.03 -1.05
CA LEU A 249 22.85 4.51 -1.85
C LEU A 249 22.48 4.49 -3.33
N ARG A 250 23.41 4.92 -4.20
CA ARG A 250 23.16 5.07 -5.63
C ARG A 250 24.24 4.44 -6.49
N ALA A 251 23.82 3.94 -7.64
CA ALA A 251 24.66 3.64 -8.79
C ALA A 251 24.50 4.73 -9.86
N SER A 252 25.45 4.78 -10.79
CA SER A 252 25.40 5.67 -11.96
C SER A 252 24.09 5.52 -12.74
N GLY A 253 23.61 6.60 -13.36
CA GLY A 253 22.40 6.57 -14.18
C GLY A 253 21.09 6.64 -13.38
N GLY A 254 21.12 7.11 -12.13
CA GLY A 254 19.91 7.40 -11.35
C GLY A 254 19.25 6.18 -10.70
N LYS A 255 20.01 5.11 -10.41
CA LYS A 255 19.47 3.91 -9.76
C LYS A 255 19.85 3.88 -8.28
N ALA A 256 18.87 3.78 -7.39
CA ALA A 256 19.10 3.49 -5.98
C ALA A 256 19.42 2.00 -5.78
N THR A 257 20.37 1.70 -4.90
CA THR A 257 20.82 0.34 -4.56
C THR A 257 20.58 -0.03 -3.09
N GLY A 258 20.10 0.92 -2.28
CA GLY A 258 19.90 0.71 -0.85
C GLY A 258 19.80 2.03 -0.10
N VAL A 259 19.90 1.98 1.22
CA VAL A 259 19.97 3.14 2.10
C VAL A 259 21.00 2.92 3.20
N VAL A 260 21.53 4.02 3.71
CA VAL A 260 22.40 4.09 4.89
C VAL A 260 21.64 4.74 6.03
N TYR A 261 21.77 4.19 7.22
CA TYR A 261 21.07 4.66 8.41
C TYR A 261 21.94 4.61 9.67
N ASN A 262 21.48 5.29 10.72
CA ASN A 262 22.13 5.39 12.03
C ASN A 262 23.56 5.94 11.98
N GLY A 263 23.75 7.07 11.29
CA GLY A 263 25.02 7.78 11.22
C GLY A 263 26.08 7.05 10.40
N GLY A 264 25.67 6.24 9.42
CA GLY A 264 26.60 5.46 8.60
C GLY A 264 26.93 4.07 9.14
N SER A 265 26.44 3.71 10.32
CA SER A 265 26.80 2.44 10.98
C SER A 265 26.10 1.21 10.37
N ALA A 266 25.01 1.40 9.63
CA ALA A 266 24.24 0.32 9.05
C ALA A 266 23.72 0.62 7.64
N GLN A 267 23.47 -0.43 6.87
CA GLN A 267 22.96 -0.36 5.50
C GLN A 267 21.83 -1.37 5.29
N ALA A 268 20.90 -1.03 4.40
CA ALA A 268 19.92 -1.96 3.85
C ALA A 268 20.00 -1.89 2.33
N LEU A 269 20.14 -3.04 1.67
CA LEU A 269 20.35 -3.11 0.23
C LEU A 269 19.07 -3.48 -0.51
N LEU A 270 18.95 -3.03 -1.75
CA LEU A 270 17.87 -3.43 -2.65
C LEU A 270 18.25 -4.67 -3.45
N THR A 271 17.25 -5.46 -3.82
CA THR A 271 17.37 -6.42 -4.94
C THR A 271 17.59 -5.66 -6.26
N SER A 272 17.99 -6.37 -7.32
CA SER A 272 18.18 -5.77 -8.66
C SER A 272 16.92 -5.06 -9.17
N ARG A 273 15.75 -5.65 -8.90
CA ARG A 273 14.40 -5.14 -9.20
C ARG A 273 13.84 -4.15 -8.17
N GLY A 274 14.54 -3.92 -7.07
CA GLY A 274 14.01 -3.20 -5.91
C GLY A 274 13.90 -1.68 -6.08
N ALA A 275 13.13 -1.06 -5.19
CA ALA A 275 12.86 0.38 -5.14
C ALA A 275 12.84 0.94 -3.70
N VAL A 276 13.09 2.25 -3.58
CA VAL A 276 12.96 2.99 -2.32
C VAL A 276 11.68 3.82 -2.33
N LEU A 277 10.89 3.74 -1.25
CA LEU A 277 9.76 4.62 -0.99
C LEU A 277 10.13 5.65 0.07
N MET A 278 10.12 6.92 -0.29
CA MET A 278 10.35 8.05 0.61
C MET A 278 9.04 8.42 1.29
N ALA A 279 8.94 8.08 2.57
CA ALA A 279 7.78 8.35 3.44
C ALA A 279 8.20 9.04 4.76
N ALA A 280 9.26 9.84 4.72
CA ALA A 280 9.84 10.51 5.89
C ALA A 280 9.08 11.78 6.28
N GLY A 281 8.10 12.21 5.48
CA GLY A 281 7.31 13.42 5.66
C GLY A 281 7.87 14.60 4.87
N ALA A 282 7.01 15.60 4.63
CA ALA A 282 7.31 16.73 3.74
C ALA A 282 8.60 17.50 4.10
N LEU A 283 9.03 17.54 5.36
CA LEU A 283 10.27 18.21 5.75
C LEU A 283 11.50 17.29 5.76
N SER A 284 11.33 15.97 5.91
CA SER A 284 12.47 15.04 6.05
C SER A 284 12.77 14.26 4.77
N THR A 285 11.79 14.03 3.91
CA THR A 285 12.00 13.44 2.57
C THR A 285 13.00 14.26 1.73
N PRO A 286 12.86 15.59 1.57
CA PRO A 286 13.88 16.38 0.88
C PRO A 286 15.24 16.36 1.59
N LYS A 287 15.27 16.34 2.93
CA LYS A 287 16.52 16.24 3.70
C LYS A 287 17.31 14.98 3.34
N VAL A 288 16.65 13.82 3.34
CA VAL A 288 17.31 12.54 3.02
C VAL A 288 17.79 12.54 1.56
N LEU A 289 16.96 13.00 0.62
CA LEU A 289 17.30 13.03 -0.80
C LEU A 289 18.48 13.98 -1.09
N ILE A 290 18.51 15.18 -0.52
CA ILE A 290 19.63 16.14 -0.67
C ILE A 290 20.93 15.55 -0.11
N GLN A 291 20.89 14.95 1.08
CA GLN A 291 22.06 14.25 1.65
C GLN A 291 22.50 13.04 0.81
N SER A 292 21.62 12.53 -0.06
CA SER A 292 21.93 11.44 -0.99
C SER A 292 22.64 11.91 -2.26
N GLY A 293 22.83 13.21 -2.47
CA GLY A 293 23.32 13.76 -3.73
C GLY A 293 22.23 13.91 -4.81
N ILE A 294 20.96 13.96 -4.40
CA ILE A 294 19.80 14.24 -5.27
C ILE A 294 19.20 15.58 -4.82
N GLY A 295 19.20 16.62 -5.65
CA GLY A 295 18.59 17.90 -5.26
C GLY A 295 19.10 19.11 -6.01
N PRO A 296 18.82 20.33 -5.50
CA PRO A 296 19.25 21.57 -6.14
C PRO A 296 20.76 21.70 -6.12
N SER A 297 21.38 22.09 -7.24
CA SER A 297 22.85 22.19 -7.34
C SER A 297 23.46 23.11 -6.28
N ALA A 298 22.77 24.17 -5.86
CA ALA A 298 23.22 25.04 -4.78
C ALA A 298 23.37 24.30 -3.44
N GLN A 299 22.39 23.47 -3.09
CA GLN A 299 22.42 22.64 -1.87
C GLN A 299 23.47 21.53 -1.97
N LEU A 300 23.61 20.90 -3.14
CA LEU A 300 24.63 19.86 -3.35
C LEU A 300 26.05 20.44 -3.27
N ASN A 301 26.29 21.60 -3.88
CA ASN A 301 27.55 22.33 -3.78
C ASN A 301 27.86 22.72 -2.33
N LEU A 302 26.86 23.19 -1.58
CA LEU A 302 27.01 23.58 -0.18
C LEU A 302 27.50 22.43 0.72
N LEU A 303 27.06 21.21 0.43
CA LEU A 303 27.42 20.01 1.20
C LEU A 303 28.64 19.26 0.66
N ASN A 304 29.09 19.57 -0.57
CA ASN A 304 30.16 18.85 -1.22
C ASN A 304 31.48 18.93 -0.42
N GLY A 305 32.11 17.77 -0.17
CA GLY A 305 33.36 17.70 0.59
C GLY A 305 33.23 18.00 2.08
N ARG A 306 32.03 18.27 2.60
CA ARG A 306 31.79 18.53 4.02
C ARG A 306 31.70 17.24 4.83
N SER A 307 32.39 17.19 5.96
CA SER A 307 32.28 16.08 6.92
C SER A 307 30.83 15.91 7.39
N GLY A 308 30.34 14.67 7.43
CA GLY A 308 28.97 14.34 7.83
C GLY A 308 27.96 14.18 6.69
N PHE A 309 28.35 14.46 5.44
CA PHE A 309 27.49 14.31 4.25
C PHE A 309 28.07 13.33 3.21
N PRO A 310 28.48 12.10 3.59
CA PRO A 310 29.15 11.17 2.67
C PRO A 310 28.26 10.74 1.49
N GLY A 311 26.94 10.82 1.64
CA GLY A 311 25.99 10.54 0.56
C GLY A 311 26.06 11.51 -0.62
N VAL A 312 26.59 12.74 -0.43
CA VAL A 312 26.74 13.73 -1.50
C VAL A 312 27.94 13.43 -2.39
N THR A 313 28.99 12.81 -1.84
CA THR A 313 30.24 12.50 -2.55
C THR A 313 30.28 11.07 -3.11
N GLN A 314 29.13 10.44 -3.30
CA GLN A 314 29.03 9.10 -3.89
C GLN A 314 29.60 9.08 -5.32
N ALA A 315 30.31 8.00 -5.68
CA ALA A 315 30.91 7.81 -7.01
C ALA A 315 29.90 7.86 -8.17
N ALA A 316 28.60 7.65 -7.88
CA ALA A 316 27.51 7.76 -8.84
C ALA A 316 27.28 9.19 -9.40
N GLY A 317 27.94 10.20 -8.84
CA GLY A 317 27.74 11.61 -9.20
C GLY A 317 26.43 12.18 -8.66
N TRP A 318 26.08 13.40 -9.05
CA TRP A 318 24.85 14.06 -8.59
C TRP A 318 23.67 13.86 -9.52
N VAL A 319 22.46 13.86 -8.95
CA VAL A 319 21.21 13.97 -9.68
C VAL A 319 20.62 15.34 -9.39
N THR A 320 20.67 16.23 -10.39
CA THR A 320 20.16 17.60 -10.21
C THR A 320 18.64 17.59 -10.30
N ASN A 321 17.98 18.03 -9.23
CA ASN A 321 16.54 18.25 -9.15
C ASN A 321 16.30 19.59 -8.45
N ALA A 322 16.12 20.65 -9.23
CA ALA A 322 16.07 22.02 -8.73
C ALA A 322 14.84 22.32 -7.84
N ASN A 323 13.81 21.47 -7.87
CA ASN A 323 12.57 21.71 -7.14
C ASN A 323 12.47 20.95 -5.82
N LEU A 324 13.39 20.02 -5.55
CA LEU A 324 13.41 19.28 -4.31
C LEU A 324 13.64 20.22 -3.12
N GLY A 325 12.76 20.13 -2.12
CA GLY A 325 12.71 21.01 -0.95
C GLY A 325 11.92 22.30 -1.17
N ARG A 326 11.59 22.67 -2.41
CA ARG A 326 10.89 23.92 -2.74
C ARG A 326 9.36 23.72 -2.81
N ASN A 327 8.62 24.82 -2.89
CA ASN A 327 7.16 24.84 -2.91
C ASN A 327 6.52 24.25 -1.64
N LEU A 328 7.25 24.23 -0.52
CA LEU A 328 6.70 23.83 0.77
C LEU A 328 5.55 24.76 1.14
N PHE A 329 4.42 24.21 1.54
CA PHE A 329 3.33 24.96 2.16
C PHE A 329 2.95 24.29 3.49
N ASP A 330 2.27 25.04 4.35
CA ASP A 330 1.46 24.54 5.46
C ASP A 330 0.09 25.22 5.37
N THR A 331 -0.87 24.77 6.18
CA THR A 331 -2.12 25.51 6.38
C THR A 331 -1.86 26.70 7.30
N ASN A 332 -2.35 27.90 6.96
CA ASN A 332 -2.27 29.05 7.85
C ASN A 332 -3.39 28.97 8.87
N VAL A 333 -3.08 29.15 10.16
CA VAL A 333 -4.10 29.13 11.24
C VAL A 333 -3.93 30.29 12.21
N VAL A 334 -5.06 30.81 12.69
CA VAL A 334 -5.14 31.65 13.89
C VAL A 334 -6.17 31.08 14.88
N PHE A 335 -5.94 31.28 16.18
CA PHE A 335 -6.80 30.73 17.24
C PHE A 335 -7.65 31.82 17.88
N ALA A 336 -8.89 31.98 17.41
CA ALA A 336 -9.84 32.93 17.96
C ALA A 336 -10.55 32.34 19.19
N SER A 337 -10.22 32.83 20.40
CA SER A 337 -10.91 32.42 21.63
C SER A 337 -12.13 33.29 21.92
N PHE A 338 -13.19 32.68 22.43
CA PHE A 338 -14.44 33.33 22.80
C PHE A 338 -14.87 32.87 24.19
N SER A 339 -15.60 33.71 24.92
CA SER A 339 -16.39 33.28 26.08
C SER A 339 -17.88 33.36 25.79
N HIS A 340 -18.67 32.47 26.39
CA HIS A 340 -20.12 32.46 26.23
C HIS A 340 -20.81 31.92 27.50
N PRO A 341 -21.95 32.49 27.94
CA PRO A 341 -22.62 32.04 29.16
C PRO A 341 -23.07 30.57 29.18
N GLN A 342 -23.31 29.99 27.99
CA GLN A 342 -23.68 28.57 27.84
C GLN A 342 -22.48 27.65 27.60
N MET A 343 -21.25 28.18 27.60
CA MET A 343 -20.06 27.35 27.45
C MET A 343 -19.69 26.71 28.78
N ALA A 344 -19.40 25.41 28.74
CA ALA A 344 -18.73 24.69 29.81
C ALA A 344 -17.48 24.03 29.24
N SER A 345 -16.31 24.61 29.51
CA SER A 345 -15.05 24.18 28.91
C SER A 345 -14.62 22.80 29.42
N PHE A 346 -14.17 21.94 28.52
CA PHE A 346 -13.54 20.67 28.86
C PHE A 346 -12.05 20.72 28.58
N GLN A 347 -11.24 20.60 29.63
CA GLN A 347 -9.78 20.80 29.59
C GLN A 347 -9.05 19.45 29.64
N TYR A 348 -8.66 18.92 28.49
CA TYR A 348 -8.00 17.60 28.39
C TYR A 348 -6.68 17.53 29.18
N LYS A 349 -5.89 18.62 29.25
CA LYS A 349 -4.61 18.65 30.00
C LYS A 349 -4.75 18.33 31.48
N ASN A 350 -5.92 18.56 32.06
CA ASN A 350 -6.16 18.33 33.48
C ASN A 350 -6.46 16.86 33.81
N ARG A 351 -6.66 16.00 32.80
CA ARG A 351 -7.04 14.58 32.95
C ARG A 351 -8.12 14.36 34.04
N PRO A 352 -9.33 14.94 33.90
CA PRO A 352 -10.35 14.83 34.93
C PRO A 352 -10.63 13.37 35.30
N SER A 353 -10.52 13.02 36.58
CA SER A 353 -10.57 11.62 37.04
C SER A 353 -11.89 10.93 36.71
N TRP A 354 -13.01 11.65 36.72
CA TRP A 354 -14.31 11.12 36.33
C TRP A 354 -14.33 10.72 34.84
N ALA A 355 -13.69 11.49 33.96
CA ALA A 355 -13.67 11.25 32.52
C ALA A 355 -12.75 10.09 32.17
N THR A 356 -11.56 10.03 32.79
CA THR A 356 -10.64 8.90 32.61
C THR A 356 -11.21 7.62 33.22
N ASN A 357 -11.94 7.70 34.34
CA ASN A 357 -12.63 6.57 34.96
C ASN A 357 -13.78 6.06 34.08
N GLN A 358 -14.63 6.95 33.54
CA GLN A 358 -15.69 6.57 32.61
C GLN A 358 -15.10 5.85 31.40
N TYR A 359 -14.06 6.41 30.80
CA TYR A 359 -13.37 5.80 29.66
C TYR A 359 -12.85 4.39 29.98
N MET A 360 -12.16 4.22 31.11
CA MET A 360 -11.52 2.95 31.44
C MET A 360 -12.47 1.87 31.97
N ASN A 361 -13.55 2.28 32.64
CA ASN A 361 -14.40 1.36 33.41
C ASN A 361 -15.83 1.24 32.88
N GLN A 362 -16.23 2.07 31.93
CA GLN A 362 -17.57 2.06 31.32
C GLN A 362 -17.50 1.84 29.82
N GLY A 363 -16.58 0.96 29.37
CA GLY A 363 -16.54 0.46 28.00
C GLY A 363 -16.00 1.43 26.95
N PHE A 364 -15.05 2.31 27.29
CA PHE A 364 -14.54 3.36 26.39
C PHE A 364 -15.62 4.35 25.96
N THR A 365 -16.38 4.86 26.93
CA THR A 365 -17.37 5.92 26.74
C THR A 365 -16.87 7.25 27.29
N GLY A 366 -17.58 8.33 26.97
CA GLY A 366 -17.32 9.65 27.55
C GLY A 366 -16.42 10.56 26.73
N PRO A 367 -16.12 11.78 27.25
CA PRO A 367 -15.36 12.80 26.52
C PRO A 367 -13.90 12.43 26.25
N TRP A 368 -13.34 11.49 27.01
CA TRP A 368 -11.97 11.01 26.83
C TRP A 368 -11.77 10.18 25.55
N THR A 369 -12.86 9.84 24.85
CA THR A 369 -12.87 9.15 23.55
C THR A 369 -12.64 10.10 22.37
N SER A 370 -12.55 11.41 22.61
CA SER A 370 -12.22 12.43 21.61
C SER A 370 -10.89 13.11 21.92
N SER A 371 -10.30 13.76 20.91
CA SER A 371 -9.11 14.61 21.02
C SER A 371 -9.44 16.09 21.19
N GLY A 372 -10.72 16.47 21.23
CA GLY A 372 -11.19 17.82 21.54
C GLY A 372 -11.95 18.57 20.45
N PRO A 373 -11.68 18.44 19.14
CA PRO A 373 -12.51 19.06 18.11
C PRO A 373 -13.96 18.58 18.16
N THR A 374 -14.93 19.49 18.06
CA THR A 374 -16.36 19.15 18.10
C THR A 374 -17.09 19.50 16.81
N LEU A 375 -16.71 20.60 16.16
CA LEU A 375 -17.31 21.09 14.92
C LEU A 375 -16.22 21.40 13.90
N ILE A 376 -16.46 21.02 12.64
CA ILE A 376 -15.69 21.47 11.47
C ILE A 376 -16.63 22.26 10.57
N SER A 377 -16.18 23.40 10.05
CA SER A 377 -16.90 24.14 9.01
C SER A 377 -16.00 24.47 7.83
N TYR A 378 -16.63 24.73 6.68
CA TYR A 378 -15.96 25.12 5.44
C TYR A 378 -16.67 26.30 4.80
N GLU A 379 -15.89 27.21 4.23
CA GLU A 379 -16.39 28.26 3.37
C GLU A 379 -15.38 28.61 2.29
N ASN A 380 -15.85 28.83 1.07
CA ASN A 380 -15.01 29.26 -0.05
C ASN A 380 -15.55 30.58 -0.60
N TYR A 381 -14.68 31.57 -0.77
CA TYR A 381 -15.02 32.83 -1.43
C TYR A 381 -13.77 33.55 -1.94
N ASP A 382 -13.98 34.53 -2.81
CA ASP A 382 -12.90 35.29 -3.43
C ASP A 382 -12.38 36.41 -2.53
N VAL A 383 -11.06 36.49 -2.42
CA VAL A 383 -10.36 37.60 -1.78
C VAL A 383 -9.36 38.14 -2.80
N GLN A 384 -9.52 39.42 -3.16
CA GLN A 384 -8.64 40.11 -4.12
C GLN A 384 -8.41 39.34 -5.43
N GLY A 385 -9.48 38.76 -5.99
CA GLY A 385 -9.45 38.06 -7.28
C GLY A 385 -9.00 36.60 -7.25
N ARG A 386 -8.82 35.99 -6.08
CA ARG A 386 -8.49 34.56 -5.91
C ARG A 386 -9.48 33.89 -4.94
N THR A 387 -9.98 32.71 -5.31
CA THR A 387 -10.78 31.87 -4.42
C THR A 387 -9.92 31.25 -3.33
N TYR A 388 -10.28 31.52 -2.07
CA TYR A 388 -9.68 30.88 -0.90
C TYR A 388 -10.62 29.84 -0.31
N GLN A 389 -10.04 28.80 0.30
CA GLN A 389 -10.71 27.73 0.99
C GLN A 389 -10.45 27.87 2.48
N PHE A 390 -11.51 28.18 3.23
CA PHE A 390 -11.46 28.40 4.67
C PHE A 390 -12.04 27.22 5.42
N GLN A 391 -11.50 26.97 6.60
CA GLN A 391 -12.02 26.00 7.55
C GLN A 391 -12.09 26.63 8.95
N SER A 392 -13.10 26.27 9.73
CA SER A 392 -13.08 26.48 11.19
C SER A 392 -13.08 25.15 11.91
N THR A 393 -12.39 25.06 13.04
CA THR A 393 -12.48 23.93 13.97
C THR A 393 -12.79 24.44 15.36
N ALA A 394 -13.93 24.03 15.92
CA ALA A 394 -14.30 24.36 17.29
C ALA A 394 -13.64 23.39 18.27
N LEU A 395 -12.94 23.96 19.25
CA LEU A 395 -12.29 23.27 20.36
C LEU A 395 -13.09 23.48 21.64
N THR A 396 -12.84 22.64 22.64
CA THR A 396 -13.61 22.57 23.90
C THR A 396 -13.13 23.52 25.00
N ASN A 397 -12.08 24.30 24.74
CA ASN A 397 -11.47 25.21 25.71
C ASN A 397 -10.86 26.45 25.03
N GLY A 398 -10.56 27.48 25.82
CA GLY A 398 -9.81 28.66 25.36
C GLY A 398 -8.35 28.32 25.01
N PHE A 399 -7.71 29.14 24.16
CA PHE A 399 -6.32 28.96 23.76
C PHE A 399 -5.36 29.83 24.59
N GLY A 400 -4.13 29.37 24.79
CA GLY A 400 -3.08 30.09 25.52
C GLY A 400 -3.51 30.47 26.93
N GLN A 401 -3.46 31.77 27.25
CA GLN A 401 -3.84 32.30 28.56
C GLN A 401 -5.32 32.05 28.94
N PHE A 402 -6.18 31.72 27.97
CA PHE A 402 -7.60 31.47 28.21
C PHE A 402 -7.91 30.00 28.51
N TYR A 403 -6.91 29.10 28.49
CA TYR A 403 -7.12 27.66 28.68
C TYR A 403 -7.87 27.32 29.97
N GLY A 404 -7.53 28.00 31.07
CA GLY A 404 -8.11 27.75 32.40
C GLY A 404 -9.52 28.30 32.60
N ARG A 405 -10.06 29.10 31.69
CA ARG A 405 -11.42 29.64 31.82
C ARG A 405 -12.45 28.55 31.59
N SER A 406 -13.47 28.50 32.45
CA SER A 406 -14.57 27.52 32.39
C SER A 406 -15.65 27.87 31.37
N ASP A 407 -15.67 29.12 30.89
CA ASP A 407 -16.66 29.67 29.98
C ASP A 407 -16.09 29.95 28.58
N ALA A 408 -14.87 29.48 28.29
CA ALA A 408 -14.13 29.81 27.08
C ALA A 408 -13.98 28.63 26.10
N PHE A 409 -14.03 28.92 24.81
CA PHE A 409 -13.76 27.97 23.73
C PHE A 409 -12.97 28.66 22.62
N THR A 410 -12.43 27.87 21.69
CA THR A 410 -11.59 28.38 20.60
C THR A 410 -12.13 27.93 19.26
N LEU A 411 -12.16 28.84 18.29
CA LEU A 411 -12.22 28.51 16.87
C LEU A 411 -10.82 28.63 16.27
N ALA A 412 -10.25 27.51 15.84
CA ALA A 412 -9.09 27.53 14.96
C ALA A 412 -9.58 27.87 13.55
N LEU A 413 -9.12 28.99 13.00
CA LEU A 413 -9.53 29.51 11.70
C LEU A 413 -8.40 29.29 10.70
N TYR A 414 -8.68 28.62 9.60
CA TYR A 414 -7.68 28.15 8.65
C TYR A 414 -7.86 28.78 7.28
N VAL A 415 -6.74 29.02 6.60
CA VAL A 415 -6.65 29.11 5.14
C VAL A 415 -5.95 27.86 4.63
N ASN A 416 -6.69 27.00 3.93
CA ASN A 416 -6.23 25.66 3.52
C ASN A 416 -5.43 25.64 2.21
N ASN A 417 -5.55 26.68 1.38
CA ASN A 417 -4.87 26.79 0.08
C ASN A 417 -4.05 28.10 -0.05
N PRO A 418 -3.16 28.42 0.92
CA PRO A 418 -2.43 29.67 0.92
C PRO A 418 -1.55 29.82 -0.33
N GLU A 419 -1.22 31.05 -0.71
CA GLU A 419 -0.28 31.33 -1.78
C GLU A 419 1.18 31.22 -1.32
N SER A 420 1.41 31.44 -0.03
CA SER A 420 2.72 31.38 0.61
C SER A 420 3.42 30.06 0.34
N ARG A 421 4.72 30.15 0.01
CA ARG A 421 5.58 29.01 -0.27
C ARG A 421 6.95 29.25 0.32
N ALA A 422 7.49 28.22 0.95
CA ALA A 422 8.85 28.19 1.46
C ALA A 422 9.68 27.12 0.73
N ALA A 423 10.97 27.07 1.06
CA ALA A 423 11.84 25.95 0.72
C ALA A 423 12.63 25.47 1.94
N SER A 424 12.64 24.16 2.15
CA SER A 424 13.53 23.52 3.13
C SER A 424 14.91 23.28 2.54
N GLY A 425 15.94 23.37 3.38
CA GLY A 425 17.32 23.26 2.93
C GLY A 425 18.31 23.24 4.08
N PHE A 426 19.56 22.96 3.75
CA PHE A 426 20.70 23.15 4.65
C PHE A 426 21.19 24.59 4.58
N ASP A 427 21.55 25.13 5.75
CA ASP A 427 22.25 26.41 5.88
C ASP A 427 23.77 26.25 5.70
N SER A 428 24.51 27.36 5.71
CA SER A 428 25.98 27.36 5.60
C SER A 428 26.70 26.66 6.76
N ALA A 429 26.02 26.45 7.89
CA ALA A 429 26.50 25.67 9.02
C ALA A 429 26.12 24.17 8.92
N GLY A 430 25.45 23.74 7.85
CA GLY A 430 25.06 22.36 7.62
C GLY A 430 23.86 21.93 8.48
N ASN A 431 23.14 22.89 9.08
CA ASN A 431 21.91 22.59 9.81
C ASN A 431 20.74 22.54 8.85
N TRP A 432 19.84 21.59 9.07
CA TRP A 432 18.61 21.51 8.29
C TRP A 432 17.58 22.53 8.81
N LYS A 433 16.98 23.27 7.87
CA LYS A 433 16.00 24.32 8.09
C LYS A 433 14.69 23.94 7.42
N ALA A 434 13.58 24.09 8.13
CA ALA A 434 12.25 23.93 7.56
C ALA A 434 11.97 25.05 6.53
N PHE A 435 12.34 26.28 6.88
CA PHE A 435 12.12 27.49 6.09
C PHE A 435 13.46 28.16 5.76
N ASN A 436 14.26 27.51 4.93
CA ASN A 436 15.56 28.02 4.49
C ASN A 436 15.41 29.23 3.54
N GLU A 437 14.35 29.23 2.73
CA GLU A 437 13.94 30.35 1.88
C GLU A 437 12.43 30.57 1.99
N GLY A 438 12.00 31.82 1.96
CA GLY A 438 10.58 32.19 1.99
C GLY A 438 9.89 31.92 3.33
N ASP A 439 8.58 32.06 3.34
CA ASP A 439 7.73 31.83 4.52
C ASP A 439 6.51 30.99 4.10
N ALA A 440 6.12 30.05 4.96
CA ALA A 440 4.91 29.26 4.79
C ALA A 440 3.66 29.99 5.33
N TYR A 441 3.83 30.99 6.20
CA TYR A 441 2.74 31.65 6.91
C TYR A 441 2.69 33.14 6.56
N PHE A 442 1.56 33.58 6.00
CA PHE A 442 1.33 34.98 5.62
C PHE A 442 2.46 35.63 4.78
N GLY A 443 3.23 34.82 4.03
CA GLY A 443 4.30 35.28 3.15
C GLY A 443 3.81 36.10 1.95
N THR A 444 2.49 36.23 1.75
CA THR A 444 1.88 37.15 0.81
C THR A 444 0.85 38.05 1.50
N ALA A 445 0.76 39.31 1.05
CA ALA A 445 -0.24 40.25 1.56
C ALA A 445 -1.69 39.77 1.31
N ARG A 446 -1.91 38.96 0.27
CA ARG A 446 -3.23 38.40 -0.03
C ARG A 446 -3.62 37.29 0.94
N ASP A 447 -2.69 36.44 1.37
CA ASP A 447 -2.97 35.42 2.41
C ASP A 447 -3.34 36.06 3.74
N LEU A 448 -2.65 37.15 4.12
CA LEU A 448 -3.00 37.93 5.30
C LEU A 448 -4.41 38.54 5.16
N ALA A 449 -4.70 39.17 4.03
CA ALA A 449 -6.02 39.73 3.74
C ALA A 449 -7.14 38.66 3.76
N ALA A 450 -6.84 37.46 3.26
CA ALA A 450 -7.78 36.34 3.29
C ALA A 450 -8.11 35.91 4.73
N MET A 451 -7.10 35.78 5.59
CA MET A 451 -7.31 35.45 7.00
C MET A 451 -8.03 36.58 7.75
N GLN A 452 -7.68 37.84 7.51
CA GLN A 452 -8.35 39.00 8.12
C GLN A 452 -9.84 39.05 7.75
N SER A 453 -10.15 38.83 6.48
CA SER A 453 -11.53 38.74 5.98
C SER A 453 -12.31 37.63 6.69
N TYR A 454 -11.73 36.42 6.76
CA TYR A 454 -12.42 35.28 7.36
C TYR A 454 -12.59 35.43 8.88
N ALA A 455 -11.54 35.86 9.59
CA ALA A 455 -11.59 36.09 11.02
C ALA A 455 -12.62 37.16 11.39
N THR A 456 -12.65 38.29 10.67
CA THR A 456 -13.64 39.35 10.90
C THR A 456 -15.06 38.82 10.76
N LYS A 457 -15.32 38.05 9.70
CA LYS A 457 -16.63 37.45 9.44
C LYS A 457 -17.05 36.48 10.54
N VAL A 458 -16.16 35.57 10.93
CA VAL A 458 -16.45 34.57 11.97
C VAL A 458 -16.64 35.25 13.33
N VAL A 459 -15.75 36.16 13.74
CA VAL A 459 -15.88 36.91 15.00
C VAL A 459 -17.19 37.67 15.05
N SER A 460 -17.56 38.38 13.97
CA SER A 460 -18.83 39.09 13.89
C SER A 460 -20.04 38.16 14.04
N ALA A 461 -20.01 36.98 13.41
CA ALA A 461 -21.09 35.99 13.52
C ALA A 461 -21.23 35.45 14.95
N MET A 462 -20.11 35.19 15.62
CA MET A 462 -20.11 34.70 17.01
C MET A 462 -20.61 35.77 17.99
N VAL A 463 -20.16 37.02 17.83
CA VAL A 463 -20.61 38.16 18.66
C VAL A 463 -22.10 38.42 18.47
N ALA A 464 -22.61 38.35 17.24
CA ALA A 464 -24.04 38.49 16.96
C ALA A 464 -24.89 37.39 17.64
N GLN A 465 -24.32 36.25 18.00
CA GLN A 465 -24.96 35.19 18.77
C GLN A 465 -24.62 35.19 20.26
N GLY A 466 -24.10 36.30 20.79
CA GLY A 466 -23.89 36.49 22.23
C GLY A 466 -22.55 35.99 22.77
N SER A 467 -21.61 35.58 21.91
CA SER A 467 -20.24 35.27 22.34
C SER A 467 -19.43 36.55 22.53
N THR A 468 -18.53 36.57 23.50
CA THR A 468 -17.54 37.65 23.66
C THR A 468 -16.22 37.20 23.08
N PHE A 469 -15.68 37.93 22.10
CA PHE A 469 -14.35 37.66 21.59
C PHE A 469 -13.28 38.03 22.62
N LEU A 470 -12.40 37.09 22.96
CA LEU A 470 -11.38 37.25 23.99
C LEU A 470 -10.11 37.87 23.39
N SER A 471 -10.21 39.16 23.06
CA SER A 471 -9.10 39.99 22.60
C SER A 471 -9.12 41.33 23.34
N ALA A 472 -7.95 41.80 23.77
CA ALA A 472 -7.81 43.10 24.43
C ALA A 472 -8.21 44.26 23.52
N SER A 473 -8.13 44.06 22.19
CA SER A 473 -8.37 45.10 21.19
C SER A 473 -9.84 45.29 20.83
N GLY A 474 -10.76 44.43 21.28
CA GLY A 474 -12.17 44.45 20.89
C GLY A 474 -12.50 43.58 19.68
N SER A 475 -13.76 43.62 19.22
CA SER A 475 -14.32 42.67 18.25
C SER A 475 -14.87 43.30 16.97
N ASP A 476 -14.57 44.57 16.70
CA ASP A 476 -14.93 45.19 15.42
C ASP A 476 -13.97 44.76 14.30
N ALA A 477 -14.35 45.05 13.05
CA ALA A 477 -13.61 44.57 11.88
C ALA A 477 -12.15 45.06 11.85
N THR A 478 -11.91 46.31 12.27
CA THR A 478 -10.55 46.88 12.28
C THR A 478 -9.71 46.23 13.37
N THR A 479 -10.28 46.05 14.57
CA THR A 479 -9.55 45.45 15.69
C THR A 479 -9.26 43.97 15.45
N VAL A 480 -10.18 43.22 14.85
CA VAL A 480 -9.95 41.82 14.46
C VAL A 480 -8.90 41.71 13.37
N SER A 481 -8.92 42.59 12.36
CA SER A 481 -7.91 42.59 11.29
C SER A 481 -6.50 42.90 11.83
N ASN A 482 -6.39 43.86 12.77
CA ASN A 482 -5.15 44.16 13.46
C ASN A 482 -4.70 42.99 14.36
N TRP A 483 -5.64 42.33 15.04
CA TRP A 483 -5.36 41.12 15.81
C TRP A 483 -4.77 40.03 14.90
N VAL A 484 -5.37 39.73 13.74
CA VAL A 484 -4.79 38.77 12.79
C VAL A 484 -3.39 39.20 12.34
N ALA A 485 -3.18 40.47 12.03
CA ALA A 485 -1.85 40.97 11.61
C ALA A 485 -0.80 40.88 12.71
N SER A 486 -1.20 40.88 13.98
CA SER A 486 -0.30 40.65 15.13
C SER A 486 -0.03 39.17 15.41
N ASN A 487 -0.72 38.25 14.71
CA ASN A 487 -0.39 36.83 14.76
C ASN A 487 0.60 36.53 13.61
N ASP A 488 1.78 36.03 13.94
CA ASP A 488 2.79 35.59 12.96
C ASP A 488 2.40 34.28 12.23
N GLY A 489 1.16 33.79 12.43
CA GLY A 489 0.71 32.47 12.00
C GLY A 489 1.24 31.36 12.91
N PHE A 490 0.49 30.26 13.00
CA PHE A 490 0.93 29.09 13.76
C PHE A 490 1.21 27.91 12.85
N ILE A 491 2.17 27.10 13.27
CA ILE A 491 2.50 25.83 12.62
C ILE A 491 1.33 24.87 12.81
N THR A 492 0.66 24.52 11.72
CA THR A 492 -0.48 23.60 11.73
C THR A 492 -0.03 22.15 11.60
N HIS A 493 1.18 21.91 11.09
CA HIS A 493 1.73 20.59 10.80
C HIS A 493 1.03 19.87 9.63
N HIS A 494 0.42 20.61 8.70
CA HIS A 494 -0.17 20.13 7.45
C HIS A 494 0.78 20.32 6.25
N PHE A 495 2.07 20.11 6.46
CA PHE A 495 3.08 20.35 5.43
C PHE A 495 2.91 19.49 4.19
N GLY A 496 3.09 20.10 3.02
CA GLY A 496 3.19 19.43 1.72
C GLY A 496 4.04 20.23 0.72
N GLY A 497 4.17 19.78 -0.52
CA GLY A 497 4.78 20.58 -1.60
C GLY A 497 6.25 20.32 -1.89
N SER A 498 7.02 19.91 -0.90
CA SER A 498 8.48 19.86 -0.97
C SER A 498 9.07 18.87 -1.99
N CYS A 499 8.27 17.94 -2.52
CA CYS A 499 8.63 17.17 -3.71
C CYS A 499 7.37 16.77 -4.49
N TYR A 500 6.58 17.75 -4.93
CA TYR A 500 5.27 17.45 -5.49
C TYR A 500 5.34 16.72 -6.84
N ALA A 501 4.31 15.90 -7.09
CA ALA A 501 4.07 15.19 -8.34
C ALA A 501 2.96 15.88 -9.15
N SER A 502 3.03 15.77 -10.48
CA SER A 502 2.06 16.42 -11.39
C SER A 502 1.75 15.53 -12.59
N SER A 503 0.49 15.55 -13.04
CA SER A 503 0.05 14.94 -14.31
C SER A 503 0.63 15.67 -15.53
N ASN A 504 1.04 16.92 -15.36
CA ASN A 504 1.64 17.71 -16.44
C ASN A 504 3.15 17.48 -16.48
N ALA A 505 3.61 16.67 -17.44
CA ALA A 505 5.03 16.39 -17.64
C ALA A 505 5.87 17.66 -17.90
N GLY A 506 5.27 18.71 -18.47
CA GLY A 506 5.88 20.01 -18.73
C GLY A 506 5.87 20.99 -17.55
N ASP A 507 5.31 20.61 -16.40
CA ASP A 507 5.42 21.42 -15.18
C ASP A 507 6.88 21.41 -14.70
N SER A 508 7.57 22.52 -14.94
CA SER A 508 8.99 22.70 -14.59
C SER A 508 9.24 22.87 -13.09
N LYS A 509 8.19 22.98 -12.27
CA LYS A 509 8.28 23.15 -10.81
C LYS A 509 8.05 21.85 -10.04
N ARG A 510 7.68 20.75 -10.70
CA ARG A 510 7.51 19.43 -10.06
C ARG A 510 8.87 18.83 -9.68
N CYS A 511 8.86 18.02 -8.63
CA CYS A 511 10.04 17.27 -8.17
C CYS A 511 9.92 15.78 -8.47
N ALA A 512 8.69 15.26 -8.60
CA ALA A 512 8.39 13.90 -9.00
C ALA A 512 7.59 13.85 -10.32
N ASP A 513 7.61 12.71 -10.98
CA ASP A 513 6.82 12.42 -12.19
C ASP A 513 5.41 11.94 -11.90
N GLU A 514 4.66 11.69 -12.97
CA GLU A 514 3.27 11.24 -12.93
C GLU A 514 3.11 9.85 -12.28
N LYS A 515 4.22 9.16 -12.00
CA LYS A 515 4.28 7.88 -11.28
C LYS A 515 4.79 8.05 -9.85
N LEU A 516 4.81 9.29 -9.35
CA LEU A 516 5.36 9.66 -8.04
C LEU A 516 6.88 9.38 -7.92
N ARG A 517 7.59 9.16 -9.03
CA ARG A 517 9.01 8.85 -9.02
C ARG A 517 9.82 10.14 -9.02
N VAL A 518 10.82 10.23 -8.15
CA VAL A 518 11.69 11.40 -8.04
C VAL A 518 12.40 11.64 -9.38
N LEU A 519 12.33 12.87 -9.90
CA LEU A 519 12.96 13.22 -11.17
C LEU A 519 14.47 12.95 -11.16
N GLY A 520 14.95 12.31 -12.22
CA GLY A 520 16.34 11.87 -12.36
C GLY A 520 16.67 10.54 -11.66
N MET A 521 15.70 9.92 -10.97
CA MET A 521 15.83 8.59 -10.39
C MET A 521 14.93 7.57 -11.11
N ASN A 522 15.37 6.32 -11.13
CA ASN A 522 14.68 5.22 -11.80
C ASN A 522 13.73 4.47 -10.87
N ASN A 523 14.05 4.40 -9.57
CA ASN A 523 13.40 3.53 -8.59
C ASN A 523 13.29 4.16 -7.19
N VAL A 524 13.18 5.50 -7.11
CA VAL A 524 12.91 6.22 -5.86
C VAL A 524 11.57 6.92 -6.01
N PHE A 525 10.62 6.60 -5.14
CA PHE A 525 9.23 7.07 -5.20
C PHE A 525 8.88 7.87 -3.96
N VAL A 526 8.06 8.91 -4.10
CA VAL A 526 7.54 9.71 -2.98
C VAL A 526 6.20 9.11 -2.54
N ALA A 527 6.09 8.78 -1.25
CA ALA A 527 4.93 8.10 -0.66
C ALA A 527 4.36 8.87 0.54
N ASP A 528 4.58 10.18 0.61
CA ASP A 528 4.11 11.05 1.70
C ASP A 528 3.60 12.41 1.21
N ALA A 529 3.31 13.31 2.15
CA ALA A 529 2.77 14.64 1.88
C ALA A 529 3.66 15.54 1.00
N ALA A 530 4.97 15.23 0.85
CA ALA A 530 5.83 15.94 -0.08
C ALA A 530 5.28 15.92 -1.51
N ALA A 531 4.55 14.87 -1.89
CA ALA A 531 3.96 14.72 -3.21
C ALA A 531 2.80 15.70 -3.50
N MET A 532 2.18 16.28 -2.47
CA MET A 532 1.05 17.20 -2.62
C MET A 532 1.48 18.55 -3.18
N ARG A 533 0.74 19.14 -4.12
CA ARG A 533 1.06 20.47 -4.67
C ARG A 533 0.54 21.64 -3.82
N ASP A 534 -0.61 21.47 -3.20
CA ASP A 534 -1.29 22.49 -2.39
C ASP A 534 -2.18 21.80 -1.34
N GLY A 535 -2.77 22.58 -0.42
CA GLY A 535 -3.67 22.08 0.62
C GLY A 535 -5.15 22.21 0.25
N THR A 536 -6.02 21.52 1.01
CA THR A 536 -7.48 21.71 0.93
C THR A 536 -8.20 21.42 2.25
N VAL A 537 -7.64 20.53 3.06
CA VAL A 537 -8.10 20.09 4.40
C VAL A 537 -6.91 19.48 5.15
N ASN A 538 -7.09 19.06 6.40
CA ASN A 538 -6.06 18.28 7.10
C ASN A 538 -5.69 17.03 6.25
N PRO A 539 -4.41 16.83 5.90
CA PRO A 539 -4.04 15.99 4.76
C PRO A 539 -3.99 14.49 5.06
N TYR A 540 -4.32 14.06 6.28
CA TYR A 540 -4.09 12.69 6.75
C TYR A 540 -4.69 11.62 5.81
N GLY A 541 -5.97 11.73 5.47
CA GLY A 541 -6.62 10.78 4.56
C GLY A 541 -5.96 10.74 3.17
N PHE A 542 -5.59 11.91 2.64
CA PHE A 542 -4.92 11.99 1.34
C PHE A 542 -3.49 11.41 1.38
N ILE A 543 -2.75 11.56 2.48
CA ILE A 543 -1.41 10.96 2.65
C ILE A 543 -1.49 9.42 2.67
N MET A 544 -2.51 8.85 3.30
CA MET A 544 -2.74 7.39 3.24
C MET A 544 -3.01 6.94 1.80
N TYR A 545 -3.79 7.71 1.05
CA TYR A 545 -4.02 7.47 -0.37
C TYR A 545 -2.72 7.56 -1.21
N ILE A 546 -1.85 8.55 -0.95
CA ILE A 546 -0.55 8.66 -1.63
C ILE A 546 0.28 7.39 -1.41
N GLY A 547 0.33 6.86 -0.18
CA GLY A 547 1.01 5.60 0.12
C GLY A 547 0.45 4.43 -0.69
N ARG A 548 -0.88 4.33 -0.79
CA ARG A 548 -1.58 3.31 -1.58
C ARG A 548 -1.28 3.42 -3.08
N GLU A 549 -1.16 4.63 -3.63
CA GLU A 549 -0.71 4.87 -5.01
C GLU A 549 0.74 4.46 -5.21
N ALA A 550 1.65 4.93 -4.35
CA ALA A 550 3.07 4.63 -4.44
C ALA A 550 3.35 3.12 -4.41
N ALA A 551 2.58 2.35 -3.63
CA ALA A 551 2.64 0.89 -3.64
C ALA A 551 2.36 0.29 -5.03
N ASP A 552 1.35 0.77 -5.76
CA ASP A 552 1.07 0.26 -7.11
C ASP A 552 2.19 0.64 -8.08
N GLN A 553 2.71 1.86 -8.00
CA GLN A 553 3.81 2.31 -8.85
C GLN A 553 5.08 1.48 -8.62
N VAL A 554 5.41 1.19 -7.36
CA VAL A 554 6.52 0.31 -7.01
C VAL A 554 6.24 -1.12 -7.42
N LYS A 555 5.03 -1.65 -7.24
CA LYS A 555 4.67 -3.00 -7.68
C LYS A 555 4.84 -3.15 -9.19
N SER A 556 4.38 -2.18 -9.97
CA SER A 556 4.59 -2.14 -11.42
C SER A 556 6.07 -2.03 -11.79
N TYR A 557 6.85 -1.20 -11.08
CA TYR A 557 8.29 -1.09 -11.30
C TYR A 557 9.00 -2.42 -11.03
N VAL A 558 8.75 -3.00 -9.86
CA VAL A 558 9.29 -4.26 -9.39
C VAL A 558 8.93 -5.37 -10.40
N ALA A 559 7.66 -5.53 -10.77
CA ALA A 559 7.22 -6.50 -11.77
C ALA A 559 7.89 -6.31 -13.15
N ALA A 560 8.02 -5.07 -13.63
CA ALA A 560 8.65 -4.78 -14.92
C ALA A 560 10.18 -5.01 -14.90
N ASN A 561 10.83 -4.88 -13.75
CA ASN A 561 12.28 -4.92 -13.60
C ASN A 561 12.83 -6.19 -12.96
N GLY A 562 11.97 -7.09 -12.48
CA GLY A 562 12.35 -8.50 -12.44
C GLY A 562 11.53 -9.23 -13.46
N GLY A 563 11.83 -8.92 -14.73
CA GLY A 563 11.46 -9.74 -15.87
C GLY A 563 11.55 -11.19 -15.44
N GLY A 564 10.46 -11.92 -15.70
CA GLY A 564 10.17 -13.20 -15.07
C GLY A 564 11.44 -13.99 -14.88
N GLY A 565 11.74 -14.31 -13.61
CA GLY A 565 12.60 -15.44 -13.36
C GLY A 565 12.01 -16.56 -14.20
N SER A 566 12.68 -16.91 -15.29
CA SER A 566 12.72 -18.29 -15.69
C SER A 566 13.00 -19.01 -14.38
N THR A 567 12.08 -19.86 -13.94
CA THR A 567 12.42 -20.90 -12.98
C THR A 567 13.42 -21.82 -13.68
N GLY A 568 14.62 -21.30 -13.97
CA GLY A 568 15.74 -22.07 -14.40
C GLY A 568 16.13 -22.88 -13.19
N SER A 569 15.53 -24.05 -13.04
CA SER A 569 15.99 -25.03 -12.07
C SER A 569 17.41 -25.41 -12.49
N CYS A 570 18.41 -25.40 -11.62
CA CYS A 570 19.70 -25.98 -11.98
C CYS A 570 19.71 -27.48 -11.70
N SER A 571 20.61 -28.20 -12.35
CA SER A 571 20.96 -29.55 -11.91
C SER A 571 21.42 -29.55 -10.45
N SER A 572 21.44 -30.72 -9.82
CA SER A 572 22.10 -30.90 -8.51
C SER A 572 23.52 -30.34 -8.53
N LEU A 573 23.93 -29.68 -7.45
CA LEU A 573 25.28 -29.13 -7.30
C LEU A 573 26.32 -30.25 -7.31
N GLU A 574 27.32 -30.12 -8.17
CA GLU A 574 28.50 -30.96 -8.23
C GLU A 574 29.56 -30.38 -7.28
N SER A 575 29.63 -30.91 -6.05
CA SER A 575 30.59 -30.48 -5.03
C SER A 575 32.02 -30.92 -5.37
N GLY A 576 33.00 -30.04 -5.20
CA GLY A 576 34.40 -30.29 -5.51
C GLY A 576 34.73 -30.20 -7.00
N VAL A 577 33.80 -29.70 -7.84
CA VAL A 577 33.94 -29.66 -9.30
C VAL A 577 33.96 -28.22 -9.79
N ASN A 578 34.96 -27.88 -10.60
CA ASN A 578 35.03 -26.64 -11.38
C ASN A 578 34.77 -26.94 -12.86
N TYR A 579 33.91 -26.15 -13.49
CA TYR A 579 33.77 -26.16 -14.95
C TYR A 579 34.81 -25.19 -15.52
N ILE A 580 35.73 -25.67 -16.34
CA ILE A 580 36.80 -24.85 -16.92
C ILE A 580 36.30 -24.18 -18.21
N GLY A 581 36.56 -22.87 -18.31
CA GLY A 581 36.27 -22.06 -19.49
C GLY A 581 34.79 -21.72 -19.67
N ASN A 582 34.44 -21.23 -20.86
CA ASN A 582 33.11 -20.73 -21.23
C ASN A 582 32.59 -19.57 -20.38
N ASP A 583 33.45 -18.86 -19.64
CA ASP A 583 33.04 -17.75 -18.79
C ASP A 583 32.42 -16.60 -19.60
N VAL A 584 31.20 -16.22 -19.23
CA VAL A 584 30.47 -15.09 -19.82
C VAL A 584 30.47 -13.86 -18.91
N SER A 585 30.52 -14.08 -17.60
CA SER A 585 30.61 -13.03 -16.58
C SER A 585 30.84 -13.67 -15.20
N ASN A 586 30.94 -12.85 -14.17
CA ASN A 586 30.94 -13.30 -12.79
C ASN A 586 30.06 -12.39 -11.91
N ALA A 587 29.62 -12.92 -10.78
CA ALA A 587 28.82 -12.18 -9.79
C ALA A 587 29.03 -12.77 -8.39
N LEU A 588 28.79 -11.98 -7.35
CA LEU A 588 28.94 -12.44 -5.97
C LEU A 588 27.73 -13.27 -5.51
N SER A 589 27.99 -14.33 -4.76
CA SER A 589 26.98 -15.10 -4.04
C SER A 589 27.61 -15.79 -2.84
N GLY A 590 27.01 -15.64 -1.65
CA GLY A 590 27.53 -16.26 -0.43
C GLY A 590 27.46 -17.80 -0.42
N THR A 591 26.68 -18.41 -1.33
CA THR A 591 26.52 -19.86 -1.41
C THR A 591 26.51 -20.36 -2.85
N ALA A 592 26.91 -21.61 -3.05
CA ALA A 592 26.85 -22.26 -4.37
C ALA A 592 25.42 -22.38 -4.92
N SER A 593 24.42 -22.55 -4.06
CA SER A 593 23.00 -22.61 -4.45
C SER A 593 22.47 -21.26 -4.97
N GLY A 594 23.00 -20.14 -4.47
CA GLY A 594 22.62 -18.80 -4.93
C GLY A 594 23.04 -18.49 -6.36
N CYS A 595 24.06 -19.17 -6.90
CA CYS A 595 24.52 -18.98 -8.28
C CYS A 595 23.53 -19.43 -9.35
N CYS A 596 22.57 -20.29 -9.02
CA CYS A 596 21.61 -20.79 -9.99
C CYS A 596 20.70 -19.68 -10.51
N ALA A 597 20.11 -18.89 -9.60
CA ALA A 597 19.27 -17.75 -9.96
C ALA A 597 20.08 -16.68 -10.69
N ILE A 598 21.31 -16.42 -10.23
CA ILE A 598 22.23 -15.48 -10.89
C ILE A 598 22.54 -15.91 -12.32
N CYS A 599 22.75 -17.21 -12.56
CA CYS A 599 22.93 -17.74 -13.92
C CYS A 599 21.63 -17.69 -14.73
N ALA A 600 20.47 -17.94 -14.12
CA ALA A 600 19.16 -17.84 -14.79
C ALA A 600 18.90 -16.43 -15.33
N ASP A 601 19.36 -15.41 -14.62
CA ASP A 601 19.16 -14.00 -14.95
C ASP A 601 20.27 -13.41 -15.85
N ALA A 602 21.42 -14.08 -15.93
CA ALA A 602 22.57 -13.59 -16.70
C ALA A 602 22.47 -13.97 -18.18
N ASN A 603 22.49 -12.95 -19.05
CA ASN A 603 22.39 -13.15 -20.49
C ASN A 603 23.53 -14.06 -21.00
N GLY A 604 23.15 -15.15 -21.68
CA GLY A 604 24.08 -16.14 -22.20
C GLY A 604 24.61 -17.15 -21.19
N CYS A 605 24.16 -17.14 -19.92
CA CYS A 605 24.56 -18.15 -18.94
C CYS A 605 23.72 -19.43 -19.06
N LYS A 606 24.38 -20.59 -19.06
CA LYS A 606 23.78 -21.93 -19.09
C LYS A 606 24.37 -22.86 -18.02
N ALA A 607 25.45 -22.45 -17.35
CA ALA A 607 26.07 -23.17 -16.25
C ALA A 607 26.86 -22.21 -15.37
N PHE A 608 27.24 -22.62 -14.15
CA PHE A 608 28.12 -21.83 -13.31
C PHE A 608 29.10 -22.71 -12.54
N THR A 609 30.19 -22.10 -12.06
CA THR A 609 31.01 -22.61 -10.96
C THR A 609 31.07 -21.59 -9.84
N TRP A 610 30.72 -21.99 -8.63
CA TRP A 610 30.93 -21.21 -7.43
C TRP A 610 32.27 -21.55 -6.78
N THR A 611 32.95 -20.53 -6.25
CA THR A 611 34.17 -20.68 -5.43
C THR A 611 34.12 -19.71 -4.25
N ALA A 612 34.89 -19.98 -3.19
CA ALA A 612 35.01 -19.09 -2.03
C ALA A 612 35.76 -17.76 -2.31
N TYR A 613 36.15 -17.50 -3.56
CA TYR A 613 36.84 -16.27 -3.96
C TYR A 613 35.98 -15.04 -3.61
N ASN A 614 36.60 -14.01 -3.01
CA ASN A 614 35.94 -12.77 -2.56
C ASN A 614 34.69 -12.96 -1.66
N GLY A 615 34.69 -13.98 -0.80
CA GLY A 615 33.54 -14.29 0.06
C GLY A 615 32.42 -15.04 -0.65
N GLY A 616 32.67 -15.52 -1.87
CA GLY A 616 31.74 -16.31 -2.67
C GLY A 616 31.50 -15.67 -4.04
N THR A 617 32.03 -16.28 -5.10
CA THR A 617 31.92 -15.81 -6.49
C THR A 617 31.33 -16.89 -7.38
N CYS A 618 30.30 -16.55 -8.15
CA CYS A 618 29.73 -17.31 -9.25
C CYS A 618 30.43 -16.96 -10.56
N TRP A 619 31.20 -17.90 -11.10
CA TRP A 619 31.77 -17.83 -12.44
C TRP A 619 30.72 -18.35 -13.44
N LEU A 620 30.01 -17.44 -14.09
CA LEU A 620 28.86 -17.70 -14.97
C LEU A 620 29.37 -18.10 -16.36
N LYS A 621 28.78 -19.15 -16.94
CA LYS A 621 29.31 -19.81 -18.14
C LYS A 621 28.26 -20.01 -19.20
N SER A 622 28.65 -19.92 -20.47
CA SER A 622 27.76 -20.16 -21.62
C SER A 622 27.38 -21.63 -21.85
N GLY A 623 27.94 -22.55 -21.06
CA GLY A 623 27.66 -23.97 -21.07
C GLY A 623 28.56 -24.73 -20.11
N LYS A 624 28.25 -26.00 -19.83
CA LYS A 624 29.14 -26.89 -19.05
C LYS A 624 30.43 -27.13 -19.84
N GLY A 625 31.55 -26.61 -19.34
CA GLY A 625 32.89 -26.85 -19.90
C GLY A 625 33.51 -28.17 -19.44
N MET A 626 34.82 -28.34 -19.67
CA MET A 626 35.57 -29.47 -19.09
C MET A 626 35.54 -29.41 -17.57
N THR A 627 35.47 -30.55 -16.89
CA THR A 627 35.42 -30.59 -15.42
C THR A 627 36.79 -30.88 -14.83
N GLU A 628 37.18 -30.14 -13.79
CA GLU A 628 38.32 -30.50 -12.93
C GLU A 628 37.90 -30.60 -11.46
N ASN A 629 38.65 -31.40 -10.70
CA ASN A 629 38.48 -31.48 -9.26
C ASN A 629 39.15 -30.27 -8.60
N GLN A 630 38.34 -29.42 -7.96
CA GLN A 630 38.80 -28.27 -7.20
C GLN A 630 38.11 -28.26 -5.84
N SER A 631 38.90 -28.44 -4.78
CA SER A 631 38.40 -28.38 -3.40
C SER A 631 37.78 -27.01 -3.11
N GLY A 632 36.54 -27.00 -2.61
CA GLY A 632 35.77 -25.78 -2.33
C GLY A 632 35.05 -25.16 -3.53
N ALA A 633 35.14 -25.76 -4.73
CA ALA A 633 34.31 -25.37 -5.87
C ALA A 633 32.97 -26.13 -5.86
N SER A 634 31.93 -25.55 -6.45
CA SER A 634 30.64 -26.23 -6.66
C SER A 634 29.98 -25.74 -7.93
N SER A 635 29.59 -26.64 -8.83
CA SER A 635 29.10 -26.28 -10.16
C SER A 635 27.71 -26.86 -10.46
N ALA A 636 26.94 -26.22 -11.33
CA ALA A 636 25.68 -26.76 -11.84
C ALA A 636 25.29 -26.18 -13.21
N VAL A 637 24.38 -26.88 -13.92
CA VAL A 637 23.87 -26.50 -15.24
C VAL A 637 22.43 -26.02 -15.11
N LEU A 638 22.14 -24.86 -15.73
CA LEU A 638 20.80 -24.29 -15.79
C LEU A 638 19.88 -25.18 -16.64
N GLN A 639 18.78 -25.67 -16.06
CA GLN A 639 17.72 -26.41 -16.74
C GLN A 639 16.64 -25.41 -17.17
N THR A 640 16.40 -25.31 -18.47
CA THR A 640 15.26 -24.57 -18.99
C THR A 640 13.99 -25.38 -18.75
N SER A 641 13.21 -25.05 -17.71
CA SER A 641 11.92 -25.68 -17.49
C SER A 641 10.92 -25.18 -18.55
N THR A 642 10.68 -25.96 -19.60
CA THR A 642 9.49 -25.80 -20.46
C THR A 642 8.29 -26.37 -19.70
N SER A 643 7.70 -25.57 -18.81
CA SER A 643 6.44 -25.96 -18.17
C SER A 643 5.37 -26.15 -19.25
N GLY A 644 4.95 -27.40 -19.48
CA GLY A 644 3.80 -27.79 -20.32
C GLY A 644 4.10 -28.30 -21.75
N CYS A 645 5.32 -28.72 -22.06
CA CYS A 645 5.58 -29.64 -23.17
C CYS A 645 6.39 -30.85 -22.67
N SER A 646 6.20 -32.00 -23.29
CA SER A 646 7.08 -33.15 -23.10
C SER A 646 8.49 -32.82 -23.55
N THR A 647 9.46 -33.63 -23.12
CA THR A 647 10.82 -33.59 -23.66
C THR A 647 10.79 -33.61 -25.19
N VAL A 648 11.56 -32.73 -25.82
CA VAL A 648 11.68 -32.64 -27.28
C VAL A 648 12.39 -33.90 -27.79
N GLU A 649 11.75 -34.60 -28.72
CA GLU A 649 12.30 -35.72 -29.48
C GLU A 649 13.09 -35.19 -30.67
N ASP A 650 14.41 -35.38 -30.63
CA ASP A 650 15.32 -35.00 -31.72
C ASP A 650 15.26 -35.97 -32.89
N ASN A 651 15.45 -35.44 -34.10
CA ASN A 651 15.39 -36.14 -35.38
C ASN A 651 14.08 -36.89 -35.62
N MET A 652 12.98 -36.33 -35.14
CA MET A 652 11.65 -36.93 -35.18
C MET A 652 10.67 -35.96 -35.81
N ASP A 653 9.90 -36.42 -36.80
CA ASP A 653 8.79 -35.71 -37.41
C ASP A 653 7.48 -36.44 -37.08
N TYR A 654 6.57 -35.79 -36.36
CA TYR A 654 5.21 -36.30 -36.25
C TYR A 654 4.49 -36.03 -37.58
N THR A 655 4.05 -37.07 -38.27
CA THR A 655 3.41 -36.90 -39.58
C THR A 655 1.90 -36.67 -39.47
N GLY A 656 1.37 -35.76 -40.29
CA GLY A 656 -0.06 -35.42 -40.38
C GLY A 656 -0.62 -34.65 -39.18
N LYS A 657 -1.96 -34.49 -39.17
CA LYS A 657 -2.74 -33.79 -38.12
C LYS A 657 -2.41 -32.31 -37.95
N ASP A 658 -1.88 -31.65 -38.98
CA ASP A 658 -1.52 -30.23 -38.93
C ASP A 658 -2.77 -29.34 -38.77
N VAL A 659 -2.73 -28.47 -37.77
CA VAL A 659 -3.78 -27.45 -37.50
C VAL A 659 -3.33 -26.06 -37.94
N ALA A 660 -2.02 -25.81 -37.97
CA ALA A 660 -1.43 -24.57 -38.45
C ALA A 660 0.09 -24.74 -38.67
N ASN A 661 0.70 -23.78 -39.36
CA ASN A 661 2.15 -23.58 -39.31
C ASN A 661 2.47 -22.14 -38.86
N LYS A 662 3.55 -21.99 -38.10
CA LYS A 662 4.00 -20.69 -37.56
C LYS A 662 5.53 -20.62 -37.61
N PRO A 663 6.14 -19.48 -37.96
CA PRO A 663 7.59 -19.33 -37.91
C PRO A 663 8.10 -19.36 -36.45
N SER A 664 9.26 -19.98 -36.23
CA SER A 664 9.97 -19.99 -34.94
C SER A 664 11.44 -20.31 -35.15
N ALA A 665 12.34 -19.55 -34.51
CA ALA A 665 13.79 -19.79 -34.60
C ALA A 665 14.25 -21.08 -33.90
N SER A 666 13.43 -21.69 -33.04
CA SER A 666 13.76 -22.94 -32.35
C SER A 666 12.53 -23.80 -32.05
N ALA A 667 12.78 -25.07 -31.72
CA ALA A 667 11.76 -26.01 -31.28
C ALA A 667 11.09 -25.57 -29.95
N ASP A 668 11.83 -24.91 -29.05
CA ASP A 668 11.27 -24.39 -27.80
C ASP A 668 10.20 -23.32 -28.04
N GLY A 669 10.37 -22.50 -29.07
CA GLY A 669 9.35 -21.52 -29.48
C GLY A 669 8.05 -22.18 -29.96
N CYS A 670 8.12 -23.40 -30.51
CA CYS A 670 6.93 -24.12 -30.97
C CYS A 670 6.01 -24.58 -29.85
N CYS A 671 6.55 -24.84 -28.65
CA CYS A 671 5.75 -25.21 -27.49
C CYS A 671 4.74 -24.10 -27.15
N SER A 672 5.22 -22.85 -27.08
CA SER A 672 4.40 -21.68 -26.80
C SER A 672 3.41 -21.39 -27.93
N LEU A 673 3.85 -21.52 -29.18
CA LEU A 673 3.00 -21.33 -30.36
C LEU A 673 1.87 -22.37 -30.45
N CYS A 674 2.15 -23.63 -30.10
CA CYS A 674 1.15 -24.68 -30.04
C CYS A 674 0.12 -24.39 -28.94
N LYS A 675 0.53 -24.01 -27.73
CA LYS A 675 -0.41 -23.65 -26.65
C LYS A 675 -1.32 -22.47 -26.99
N ALA A 676 -0.79 -21.48 -27.70
CA ALA A 676 -1.56 -20.32 -28.16
C ALA A 676 -2.49 -20.64 -29.35
N THR A 677 -2.38 -21.84 -29.94
CA THR A 677 -3.16 -22.28 -31.09
C THR A 677 -4.25 -23.24 -30.64
N GLY A 678 -5.50 -22.80 -30.70
CA GLY A 678 -6.67 -23.61 -30.34
C GLY A 678 -6.67 -24.96 -31.08
N GLY A 679 -6.81 -26.05 -30.33
CA GLY A 679 -6.82 -27.41 -30.87
C GLY A 679 -5.44 -28.00 -31.16
N CYS A 680 -4.32 -27.36 -30.79
CA CYS A 680 -2.98 -27.93 -30.93
C CYS A 680 -2.57 -28.75 -29.69
N GLY A 681 -2.16 -30.00 -29.91
CA GLY A 681 -1.68 -30.94 -28.89
C GLY A 681 -0.27 -31.47 -29.11
N ALA A 682 0.37 -31.16 -30.25
CA ALA A 682 1.75 -31.52 -30.54
C ALA A 682 2.35 -30.58 -31.60
N PHE A 683 3.67 -30.60 -31.79
CA PHE A 683 4.32 -29.90 -32.89
C PHE A 683 5.51 -30.68 -33.45
N THR A 684 5.85 -30.42 -34.71
CA THR A 684 7.18 -30.70 -35.29
C THR A 684 7.81 -29.36 -35.66
N TRP A 685 9.02 -29.08 -35.22
CA TRP A 685 9.85 -27.99 -35.73
C TRP A 685 10.81 -28.49 -36.80
N THR A 686 11.00 -27.73 -37.88
CA THR A 686 12.04 -27.95 -38.89
C THR A 686 12.74 -26.63 -39.21
N ASP A 687 13.93 -26.70 -39.81
CA ASP A 687 14.72 -25.54 -40.28
C ASP A 687 14.14 -24.86 -41.54
N TYR A 688 13.02 -25.36 -42.06
CA TYR A 688 12.31 -24.80 -43.20
C TYR A 688 12.05 -23.29 -43.03
N SER A 689 12.45 -22.50 -44.02
CA SER A 689 12.32 -21.02 -44.04
C SER A 689 12.93 -20.30 -42.83
N GLY A 690 14.07 -20.78 -42.32
CA GLY A 690 14.73 -20.19 -41.15
C GLY A 690 14.12 -20.61 -39.82
N GLY A 691 13.25 -21.62 -39.84
CA GLY A 691 12.62 -22.23 -38.67
C GLY A 691 11.09 -22.15 -38.72
N THR A 692 10.44 -23.30 -38.82
CA THR A 692 8.97 -23.43 -38.92
C THR A 692 8.44 -24.46 -37.94
N CYS A 693 7.41 -24.10 -37.18
CA CYS A 693 6.60 -24.99 -36.35
C CYS A 693 5.40 -25.50 -37.13
N TRP A 694 5.34 -26.79 -37.35
CA TRP A 694 4.19 -27.52 -37.87
C TRP A 694 3.33 -27.97 -36.68
N LEU A 695 2.32 -27.16 -36.35
CA LEU A 695 1.44 -27.33 -35.19
C LEU A 695 0.37 -28.37 -35.49
N LYS A 696 0.13 -29.30 -34.57
CA LYS A 696 -0.69 -30.49 -34.80
C LYS A 696 -1.71 -30.70 -33.71
N SER A 697 -2.86 -31.28 -34.06
CA SER A 697 -3.94 -31.48 -33.09
C SER A 697 -3.63 -32.51 -32.01
N SER A 698 -2.77 -33.47 -32.29
CA SER A 698 -2.26 -34.47 -31.35
C SER A 698 -0.99 -35.12 -31.92
N LYS A 699 -0.30 -35.96 -31.14
CA LYS A 699 0.86 -36.73 -31.63
C LYS A 699 0.44 -37.58 -32.86
N GLY A 700 1.12 -37.36 -33.97
CA GLY A 700 1.01 -38.15 -35.21
C GLY A 700 1.94 -39.36 -35.19
N SER A 701 2.02 -40.09 -36.30
CA SER A 701 2.99 -41.18 -36.46
C SER A 701 4.40 -40.58 -36.56
N GLY A 702 5.28 -40.96 -35.64
CA GLY A 702 6.68 -40.51 -35.63
C GLY A 702 7.48 -41.14 -36.77
N VAL A 703 8.08 -40.31 -37.61
CA VAL A 703 9.00 -40.70 -38.68
C VAL A 703 10.37 -40.09 -38.38
N ALA A 704 11.42 -40.91 -38.43
CA ALA A 704 12.78 -40.43 -38.25
C ALA A 704 13.15 -39.45 -39.39
N LYS A 705 13.51 -38.22 -39.04
CA LYS A 705 13.87 -37.16 -39.99
C LYS A 705 14.95 -36.28 -39.39
N SER A 706 16.14 -36.33 -39.98
CA SER A 706 17.30 -35.55 -39.52
C SER A 706 16.97 -34.05 -39.45
N GLY A 707 17.26 -33.42 -38.32
CA GLY A 707 17.02 -32.00 -38.07
C GLY A 707 15.60 -31.63 -37.62
N ALA A 708 14.62 -32.54 -37.70
CA ALA A 708 13.29 -32.31 -37.16
C ALA A 708 13.27 -32.49 -35.63
N LYS A 709 12.50 -31.66 -34.93
CA LYS A 709 12.39 -31.69 -33.46
C LYS A 709 10.91 -31.68 -33.07
N SER A 710 10.42 -32.73 -32.43
CA SER A 710 8.98 -32.87 -32.12
C SER A 710 8.69 -32.97 -30.63
N ALA A 711 7.55 -32.46 -30.17
CA ALA A 711 7.10 -32.67 -28.80
C ALA A 711 5.58 -32.66 -28.69
N VAL A 712 5.08 -33.29 -27.62
CA VAL A 712 3.66 -33.27 -27.23
C VAL A 712 3.45 -32.17 -26.20
N VAL A 713 2.37 -31.41 -26.33
CA VAL A 713 2.07 -30.33 -25.40
C VAL A 713 1.20 -30.86 -24.26
N SER A 714 1.76 -30.93 -23.06
CA SER A 714 1.06 -31.37 -21.85
C SER A 714 0.26 -30.20 -21.27
N GLY A 715 -1.06 -30.36 -21.25
CA GLY A 715 -2.00 -29.29 -20.87
C GLY A 715 -2.73 -28.65 -22.05
N GLY A 716 -2.85 -29.36 -23.19
CA GLY A 716 -3.93 -29.07 -24.13
C GLY A 716 -5.22 -29.01 -23.31
N THR A 717 -5.80 -27.81 -23.20
CA THR A 717 -7.06 -27.58 -22.51
C THR A 717 -8.02 -28.68 -22.94
N THR A 718 -8.46 -29.52 -22.01
CA THR A 718 -9.72 -30.25 -22.20
C THR A 718 -10.71 -29.17 -22.55
N SER A 719 -11.09 -29.11 -23.83
CA SER A 719 -12.00 -28.12 -24.35
C SER A 719 -13.17 -28.05 -23.39
N ALA A 720 -13.41 -26.87 -22.83
CA ALA A 720 -14.57 -26.63 -21.99
C ALA A 720 -15.88 -26.71 -22.79
N CYS A 721 -15.77 -27.06 -24.08
CA CYS A 721 -16.85 -27.48 -24.94
C CYS A 721 -16.60 -28.88 -25.53
N THR A 722 -17.66 -29.57 -25.89
CA THR A 722 -17.62 -30.78 -26.72
C THR A 722 -16.95 -30.50 -28.07
N ALA A 723 -16.61 -31.56 -28.81
CA ALA A 723 -16.17 -31.40 -30.19
C ALA A 723 -17.23 -30.65 -31.02
N ILE A 724 -16.77 -29.85 -31.98
CA ILE A 724 -17.63 -29.08 -32.89
C ILE A 724 -18.35 -30.03 -33.84
N GLU A 725 -19.67 -29.95 -33.86
CA GLU A 725 -20.55 -30.58 -34.83
C GLU A 725 -20.61 -29.69 -36.09
N GLU A 726 -20.00 -30.17 -37.19
CA GLU A 726 -19.99 -29.47 -38.49
C GLU A 726 -21.33 -29.63 -39.22
N GLY A 727 -21.85 -28.54 -39.79
CA GLY A 727 -23.10 -28.54 -40.55
C GLY A 727 -24.36 -28.68 -39.70
N VAL A 728 -24.27 -28.35 -38.40
CA VAL A 728 -25.36 -28.51 -37.43
C VAL A 728 -25.65 -27.17 -36.75
N ASP A 729 -26.93 -26.81 -36.68
CA ASP A 729 -27.45 -25.75 -35.81
C ASP A 729 -28.21 -26.36 -34.62
N TYR A 730 -28.01 -25.82 -33.42
CA TYR A 730 -28.87 -26.12 -32.28
C TYR A 730 -30.06 -25.15 -32.27
N SER A 731 -31.24 -25.58 -32.70
CA SER A 731 -32.38 -24.67 -32.83
C SER A 731 -32.98 -24.22 -31.47
N GLY A 732 -33.22 -22.90 -31.34
CA GLY A 732 -33.90 -22.28 -30.18
C GLY A 732 -33.00 -21.95 -28.98
N THR A 733 -33.58 -21.31 -27.96
CA THR A 733 -32.96 -20.99 -26.64
C THR A 733 -31.78 -20.01 -26.65
N ASP A 734 -31.72 -19.08 -27.61
CA ASP A 734 -30.68 -18.06 -27.64
C ASP A 734 -30.76 -17.12 -26.42
N VAL A 735 -29.66 -17.03 -25.68
CA VAL A 735 -29.47 -16.06 -24.59
C VAL A 735 -28.70 -14.83 -25.05
N GLY A 736 -28.14 -14.85 -26.26
CA GLY A 736 -27.48 -13.70 -26.88
C GLY A 736 -26.58 -14.12 -28.03
N ASN A 737 -25.84 -13.16 -28.57
CA ASN A 737 -24.82 -13.42 -29.58
C ASN A 737 -23.54 -12.60 -29.32
N ALA A 738 -22.45 -13.04 -29.94
CA ALA A 738 -21.16 -12.35 -29.91
C ALA A 738 -20.39 -12.63 -31.21
N LEU A 739 -19.56 -11.70 -31.65
CA LEU A 739 -18.73 -11.89 -32.84
C LEU A 739 -17.52 -12.79 -32.55
N SER A 740 -17.22 -13.69 -33.48
CA SER A 740 -16.00 -14.51 -33.48
C SER A 740 -15.68 -14.91 -34.91
N SER A 741 -14.45 -14.70 -35.36
CA SER A 741 -14.02 -15.05 -36.72
C SER A 741 -13.99 -16.55 -37.01
N ALA A 742 -14.10 -17.40 -35.97
CA ALA A 742 -14.14 -18.86 -36.10
C ALA A 742 -15.00 -19.49 -34.98
N ALA A 743 -15.52 -20.70 -35.21
CA ALA A 743 -16.41 -21.40 -34.29
C ALA A 743 -15.72 -21.80 -32.98
N GLU A 744 -14.40 -22.01 -33.01
CA GLU A 744 -13.56 -22.34 -31.86
C GLU A 744 -13.54 -21.22 -30.81
N GLY A 745 -13.68 -19.95 -31.25
CA GLY A 745 -13.74 -18.79 -30.35
C GLY A 745 -15.05 -18.68 -29.57
N CYS A 746 -16.12 -19.36 -30.01
CA CYS A 746 -17.42 -19.30 -29.35
C CYS A 746 -17.47 -20.02 -28.02
N CYS A 747 -16.58 -20.98 -27.77
CA CYS A 747 -16.56 -21.73 -26.51
C CYS A 747 -16.28 -20.82 -25.32
N ALA A 748 -15.22 -20.01 -25.38
CA ALA A 748 -14.88 -19.06 -24.33
C ALA A 748 -15.96 -17.98 -24.13
N LEU A 749 -16.58 -17.53 -25.23
CA LEU A 749 -17.69 -16.58 -25.20
C LEU A 749 -18.91 -17.16 -24.47
N CYS A 750 -19.24 -18.44 -24.73
CA CYS A 750 -20.30 -19.13 -24.01
C CYS A 750 -19.94 -19.31 -22.52
N GLN A 751 -18.70 -19.70 -22.19
CA GLN A 751 -18.28 -19.85 -20.79
C GLN A 751 -18.36 -18.54 -19.98
N SER A 752 -18.11 -17.39 -20.62
CA SER A 752 -18.16 -16.09 -19.96
C SER A 752 -19.57 -15.63 -19.59
N LYS A 753 -20.60 -16.34 -20.08
CA LYS A 753 -22.01 -16.02 -19.90
C LYS A 753 -22.68 -17.09 -19.03
N THR A 754 -23.11 -16.71 -17.83
CA THR A 754 -23.57 -17.62 -16.77
C THR A 754 -24.73 -18.54 -17.18
N ASP A 755 -25.59 -18.07 -18.07
CA ASP A 755 -26.76 -18.78 -18.59
C ASP A 755 -26.50 -19.49 -19.91
N CYS A 756 -25.28 -19.47 -20.47
CA CYS A 756 -24.94 -20.19 -21.70
C CYS A 756 -24.45 -21.62 -21.39
N LYS A 757 -24.94 -22.59 -22.16
CA LYS A 757 -24.60 -24.02 -22.08
C LYS A 757 -24.24 -24.62 -23.44
N ALA A 758 -24.53 -23.94 -24.55
CA ALA A 758 -24.16 -24.35 -25.89
C ALA A 758 -24.06 -23.14 -26.84
N TYR A 759 -23.49 -23.33 -28.02
CA TYR A 759 -23.48 -22.30 -29.07
C TYR A 759 -23.62 -22.91 -30.47
N THR A 760 -24.15 -22.11 -31.40
CA THR A 760 -24.02 -22.33 -32.86
C THR A 760 -23.20 -21.16 -33.42
N TRP A 761 -22.13 -21.43 -34.16
CA TRP A 761 -21.44 -20.43 -34.96
C TRP A 761 -21.94 -20.44 -36.40
N THR A 762 -22.12 -19.28 -37.01
CA THR A 762 -22.40 -19.13 -38.45
C THR A 762 -21.52 -18.03 -39.06
N GLY A 763 -21.35 -18.05 -40.39
CA GLY A 763 -20.64 -17.00 -41.13
C GLY A 763 -21.33 -15.63 -41.17
N TYR A 764 -22.43 -15.44 -40.43
CA TYR A 764 -23.14 -14.16 -40.36
C TYR A 764 -22.23 -13.05 -39.82
N ASN A 765 -22.23 -11.88 -40.47
CA ASN A 765 -21.39 -10.71 -40.13
C ASN A 765 -19.89 -11.00 -39.96
N GLY A 766 -19.33 -11.89 -40.79
CA GLY A 766 -17.91 -12.28 -40.69
C GLY A 766 -17.60 -13.27 -39.56
N GLY A 767 -18.65 -13.82 -38.94
CA GLY A 767 -18.57 -14.85 -37.91
C GLY A 767 -19.31 -14.44 -36.64
N THR A 768 -20.43 -15.11 -36.34
CA THR A 768 -21.27 -14.83 -35.18
C THR A 768 -21.52 -16.11 -34.38
N CYS A 769 -21.30 -16.04 -33.07
CA CYS A 769 -21.65 -17.05 -32.08
C CYS A 769 -23.06 -16.78 -31.53
N TRP A 770 -24.00 -17.67 -31.80
CA TRP A 770 -25.34 -17.67 -31.21
C TRP A 770 -25.31 -18.50 -29.93
N LEU A 771 -25.26 -17.83 -28.78
CA LEU A 771 -25.09 -18.40 -27.44
C LEU A 771 -26.44 -18.86 -26.88
N LYS A 772 -26.50 -20.09 -26.34
CA LYS A 772 -27.76 -20.77 -26.00
C LYS A 772 -27.76 -21.29 -24.57
N SER A 773 -28.92 -21.24 -23.92
CA SER A 773 -29.08 -21.71 -22.54
C SER A 773 -29.14 -23.23 -22.37
N SER A 774 -29.33 -23.97 -23.45
CA SER A 774 -29.24 -25.43 -23.49
C SER A 774 -28.88 -25.89 -24.90
N LYS A 775 -28.65 -27.19 -25.08
CA LYS A 775 -28.58 -27.77 -26.43
C LYS A 775 -30.00 -27.92 -26.97
N GLY A 776 -30.36 -27.06 -27.91
CA GLY A 776 -31.59 -27.19 -28.69
C GLY A 776 -31.58 -28.41 -29.62
N THR A 777 -32.64 -28.57 -30.40
CA THR A 777 -32.73 -29.67 -31.37
C THR A 777 -31.68 -29.47 -32.48
N SER A 778 -30.81 -30.46 -32.70
CA SER A 778 -29.83 -30.45 -33.79
C SER A 778 -30.53 -30.52 -35.14
N THR A 779 -30.46 -29.44 -35.93
CA THR A 779 -30.99 -29.34 -37.29
C THR A 779 -29.83 -29.25 -38.29
N PRO A 780 -29.87 -29.98 -39.41
CA PRO A 780 -28.87 -29.82 -40.47
C PRO A 780 -28.89 -28.39 -41.03
N SER A 781 -27.74 -27.73 -41.04
CA SER A 781 -27.59 -26.36 -41.53
C SER A 781 -26.20 -26.16 -42.13
N ILE A 782 -26.15 -25.96 -43.44
CA ILE A 782 -24.88 -25.84 -44.20
C ILE A 782 -24.13 -24.59 -43.72
N GLY A 783 -22.90 -24.78 -43.24
CA GLY A 783 -22.03 -23.71 -42.75
C GLY A 783 -22.20 -23.36 -41.27
N ALA A 784 -23.13 -23.99 -40.55
CA ALA A 784 -23.24 -23.87 -39.10
C ALA A 784 -22.27 -24.82 -38.39
N ARG A 785 -21.69 -24.38 -37.27
CA ARG A 785 -20.72 -25.15 -36.47
C ARG A 785 -21.08 -25.04 -34.99
N SER A 786 -21.49 -26.13 -34.34
CA SER A 786 -22.10 -26.08 -33.00
C SER A 786 -21.32 -26.90 -31.96
N ALA A 787 -21.30 -26.45 -30.70
CA ALA A 787 -20.76 -27.24 -29.59
C ALA A 787 -21.45 -26.89 -28.26
N GLN A 788 -21.37 -27.79 -27.28
CA GLN A 788 -21.92 -27.60 -25.93
C GLN A 788 -20.80 -27.40 -24.93
N LEU A 789 -21.03 -26.68 -23.82
CA LEU A 789 -20.06 -26.70 -22.72
C LEU A 789 -19.91 -28.14 -22.20
N SER A 790 -18.68 -28.65 -22.14
CA SER A 790 -18.38 -29.93 -21.51
C SER A 790 -18.64 -29.76 -20.02
N SER A 791 -19.43 -30.66 -19.42
CA SER A 791 -19.78 -30.57 -18.00
C SER A 791 -18.50 -30.57 -17.17
N SER A 792 -18.12 -29.40 -16.68
CA SER A 792 -16.93 -29.23 -15.86
C SER A 792 -17.10 -30.02 -14.57
N SER A 793 -16.17 -30.94 -14.34
CA SER A 793 -15.91 -31.58 -13.06
C SER A 793 -15.91 -30.53 -11.95
N THR A 794 -16.82 -30.72 -11.00
CA THR A 794 -17.00 -29.97 -9.77
C THR A 794 -15.75 -30.02 -8.88
N ALA A 795 -15.54 -28.97 -8.08
CA ALA A 795 -14.67 -29.00 -6.91
C ALA A 795 -14.91 -30.28 -6.10
N THR A 796 -13.85 -31.01 -5.77
CA THR A 796 -13.89 -32.35 -5.21
C THR A 796 -14.67 -32.41 -3.90
N CYS A 797 -15.77 -33.17 -3.89
CA CYS A 797 -16.45 -33.62 -2.68
C CYS A 797 -15.83 -34.98 -2.29
N THR A 798 -14.97 -35.00 -1.27
CA THR A 798 -14.34 -36.25 -0.81
C THR A 798 -15.23 -36.93 0.22
N LEU A 799 -15.68 -38.14 -0.08
CA LEU A 799 -16.54 -38.94 0.79
C LEU A 799 -15.71 -39.83 1.72
N VAL A 800 -16.18 -39.97 2.96
CA VAL A 800 -15.61 -40.85 3.99
C VAL A 800 -16.71 -41.78 4.48
N ASN A 801 -16.53 -43.08 4.25
CA ASN A 801 -17.48 -44.11 4.66
C ASN A 801 -17.32 -44.46 6.14
N ASN A 802 -18.43 -44.86 6.77
CA ASN A 802 -18.54 -45.27 8.16
C ASN A 802 -18.13 -44.20 9.17
N VAL A 803 -18.34 -42.92 8.83
CA VAL A 803 -17.98 -41.77 9.67
C VAL A 803 -19.16 -40.82 9.76
N ASP A 804 -19.40 -40.33 10.97
CA ASP A 804 -20.27 -39.18 11.27
C ASP A 804 -19.42 -37.97 11.66
N TYR A 805 -19.79 -36.78 11.18
CA TYR A 805 -19.26 -35.50 11.63
C TYR A 805 -20.20 -34.93 12.67
N TYR A 806 -19.91 -35.16 13.95
CA TYR A 806 -20.82 -34.85 15.04
C TYR A 806 -21.01 -33.32 15.23
N GLY A 807 -22.27 -32.88 15.33
CA GLY A 807 -22.65 -31.48 15.55
C GLY A 807 -22.57 -30.57 14.31
N ASN A 808 -22.64 -29.26 14.55
CA ASN A 808 -22.65 -28.19 13.52
C ASN A 808 -23.78 -28.28 12.49
N ASP A 809 -24.88 -28.98 12.81
CA ASP A 809 -26.01 -29.16 11.91
C ASP A 809 -26.66 -27.82 11.53
N LEU A 810 -26.81 -27.61 10.23
CA LEU A 810 -27.44 -26.47 9.59
C LEU A 810 -28.91 -26.79 9.30
N SER A 811 -29.15 -27.93 8.66
CA SER A 811 -30.46 -28.44 8.25
C SER A 811 -30.31 -29.89 7.78
N SER A 812 -31.41 -30.57 7.50
CA SER A 812 -31.38 -31.89 6.84
C SER A 812 -32.15 -31.90 5.52
N ALA A 813 -31.81 -32.84 4.65
CA ALA A 813 -32.46 -33.05 3.36
C ALA A 813 -32.41 -34.52 2.97
N LEU A 814 -33.42 -35.01 2.24
CA LEU A 814 -33.44 -36.40 1.79
C LEU A 814 -32.48 -36.64 0.63
N SER A 815 -31.80 -37.78 0.65
CA SER A 815 -30.99 -38.27 -0.47
C SER A 815 -30.87 -39.77 -0.41
N SER A 816 -30.93 -40.43 -1.55
CA SER A 816 -30.78 -41.89 -1.64
C SER A 816 -29.35 -42.39 -1.40
N SER A 817 -28.34 -41.50 -1.35
CA SER A 817 -26.94 -41.88 -1.12
C SER A 817 -26.10 -40.74 -0.55
N GLY A 818 -24.97 -41.07 0.10
CA GLY A 818 -24.01 -40.08 0.58
C GLY A 818 -23.38 -39.21 -0.52
N ALA A 819 -23.22 -39.74 -1.74
CA ALA A 819 -22.74 -38.94 -2.87
C ALA A 819 -23.75 -37.85 -3.28
N GLY A 820 -25.05 -38.15 -3.19
CA GLY A 820 -26.11 -37.17 -3.48
C GLY A 820 -26.14 -35.99 -2.50
N CYS A 821 -25.57 -36.15 -1.29
CA CYS A 821 -25.45 -35.05 -0.34
C CYS A 821 -24.42 -33.99 -0.75
N CYS A 822 -23.49 -34.30 -1.66
CA CYS A 822 -22.50 -33.33 -2.13
C CYS A 822 -23.17 -32.14 -2.82
N ASP A 823 -24.11 -32.42 -3.73
CA ASP A 823 -24.81 -31.37 -4.47
C ASP A 823 -25.81 -30.63 -3.60
N ILE A 824 -26.47 -31.35 -2.69
CA ILE A 824 -27.39 -30.75 -1.70
C ILE A 824 -26.64 -29.78 -0.78
N CYS A 825 -25.44 -30.14 -0.31
CA CYS A 825 -24.62 -29.25 0.51
C CYS A 825 -24.13 -28.04 -0.29
N ARG A 826 -23.65 -28.22 -1.53
CA ARG A 826 -23.25 -27.09 -2.41
C ARG A 826 -24.38 -26.10 -2.66
N ALA A 827 -25.60 -26.58 -2.83
CA ALA A 827 -26.77 -25.75 -3.08
C ALA A 827 -27.27 -25.01 -1.82
N ASN A 828 -26.83 -25.42 -0.62
CA ASN A 828 -27.29 -24.85 0.64
C ASN A 828 -26.28 -23.81 1.18
N THR A 829 -26.72 -22.55 1.22
CA THR A 829 -25.85 -21.42 1.61
C THR A 829 -25.36 -21.59 3.05
N GLY A 830 -24.04 -21.74 3.21
CA GLY A 830 -23.38 -21.93 4.50
C GLY A 830 -23.06 -23.39 4.85
N CYS A 831 -23.43 -24.37 4.01
CA CYS A 831 -22.99 -25.76 4.20
C CYS A 831 -21.53 -25.93 3.73
N LYS A 832 -20.72 -26.58 4.56
CA LYS A 832 -19.29 -26.90 4.31
C LYS A 832 -18.97 -28.38 4.51
N ALA A 833 -19.84 -29.12 5.19
CA ALA A 833 -19.71 -30.56 5.38
C ALA A 833 -21.08 -31.20 5.52
N PHE A 834 -21.17 -32.52 5.43
CA PHE A 834 -22.40 -33.26 5.71
C PHE A 834 -22.11 -34.67 6.25
N THR A 835 -23.14 -35.28 6.84
CA THR A 835 -23.19 -36.73 7.12
C THR A 835 -24.49 -37.30 6.57
N TRP A 836 -24.39 -38.33 5.74
CA TRP A 836 -25.53 -39.10 5.27
C TRP A 836 -25.76 -40.33 6.12
N THR A 837 -27.02 -40.66 6.40
CA THR A 837 -27.44 -41.87 7.10
C THR A 837 -28.64 -42.51 6.40
N ALA A 838 -28.84 -43.81 6.56
CA ALA A 838 -30.01 -44.53 6.03
C ALA A 838 -31.33 -44.17 6.75
N GLN A 839 -31.30 -43.26 7.73
CA GLN A 839 -32.49 -42.86 8.48
C GLN A 839 -33.52 -42.21 7.55
N GLY A 840 -34.79 -42.62 7.67
CA GLY A 840 -35.89 -42.06 6.89
C GLY A 840 -35.85 -42.36 5.39
N GLY A 841 -35.16 -43.43 4.96
CA GLY A 841 -34.95 -43.73 3.53
C GLY A 841 -33.74 -43.04 2.90
N GLY A 842 -32.92 -42.37 3.73
CA GLY A 842 -31.71 -41.68 3.33
C GLY A 842 -31.79 -40.18 3.59
N THR A 843 -31.00 -39.70 4.57
CA THR A 843 -31.00 -38.31 5.02
C THR A 843 -29.58 -37.75 5.07
N CYS A 844 -29.37 -36.58 4.46
CA CYS A 844 -28.19 -35.74 4.57
C CYS A 844 -28.36 -34.76 5.73
N TRP A 845 -27.51 -34.86 6.74
CA TRP A 845 -27.34 -33.88 7.80
C TRP A 845 -26.29 -32.86 7.35
N LEU A 846 -26.73 -31.69 6.90
CA LEU A 846 -25.89 -30.62 6.36
C LEU A 846 -25.27 -29.82 7.49
N LYS A 847 -24.02 -29.40 7.38
CA LYS A 847 -23.25 -28.81 8.48
C LYS A 847 -22.51 -27.56 8.06
N LYS A 848 -22.45 -26.57 8.96
CA LYS A 848 -21.78 -25.28 8.70
C LYS A 848 -20.25 -25.39 8.60
N LEU A 849 -19.67 -26.38 9.28
CA LEU A 849 -18.25 -26.73 9.33
C LEU A 849 -18.12 -28.23 9.65
N GLN A 850 -16.96 -28.84 9.39
CA GLN A 850 -16.69 -30.22 9.78
C GLN A 850 -16.68 -30.35 11.33
N GLY A 851 -17.56 -31.18 11.87
CA GLY A 851 -17.59 -31.55 13.29
C GLY A 851 -16.58 -32.65 13.65
N THR A 852 -16.56 -33.07 14.91
CA THR A 852 -15.67 -34.15 15.36
C THR A 852 -16.03 -35.46 14.65
N SER A 853 -15.05 -36.10 14.02
CA SER A 853 -15.23 -37.39 13.34
C SER A 853 -15.45 -38.52 14.36
N SER A 854 -16.58 -39.22 14.26
CA SER A 854 -16.89 -40.41 15.05
C SER A 854 -17.19 -41.59 14.13
N PRO A 855 -16.72 -42.81 14.41
CA PRO A 855 -17.11 -44.00 13.66
C PRO A 855 -18.63 -44.23 13.76
N LEU A 856 -19.30 -44.41 12.61
CA LEU A 856 -20.71 -44.77 12.54
C LEU A 856 -20.94 -45.67 11.33
N ALA A 857 -21.16 -46.97 11.57
CA ALA A 857 -21.34 -47.95 10.50
C ALA A 857 -22.56 -47.60 9.61
N GLY A 858 -22.34 -47.57 8.29
CA GLY A 858 -23.37 -47.23 7.30
C GLY A 858 -23.58 -45.73 7.05
N ALA A 859 -22.91 -44.84 7.79
CA ALA A 859 -22.90 -43.41 7.50
C ALA A 859 -21.87 -43.05 6.42
N VAL A 860 -22.13 -41.98 5.66
CA VAL A 860 -21.18 -41.45 4.67
C VAL A 860 -21.06 -39.94 4.85
N SER A 861 -19.89 -39.45 5.23
CA SER A 861 -19.65 -38.02 5.44
C SER A 861 -18.83 -37.40 4.31
N GLY A 862 -18.96 -36.10 4.10
CA GLY A 862 -18.23 -35.37 3.06
C GLY A 862 -17.96 -33.92 3.40
N ILE A 863 -16.93 -33.34 2.77
CA ILE A 863 -16.54 -31.93 2.89
C ILE A 863 -16.60 -31.29 1.49
N ILE A 864 -17.09 -30.06 1.42
CA ILE A 864 -17.31 -29.29 0.19
C ILE A 864 -16.35 -28.10 0.09
#